data_AF-T1JDW5-F1
#
_entry.id   AF-T1JDW5-F1
#
_cell.length_a   1.000
_cell.length_b   1.000
_cell.length_c   1.000
_cell.angle_alpha   90.00
_cell.angle_beta   90.00
_cell.angle_gamma   90.00
#
_symmetry.space_group_name_H-M   'P 1'
#
loop_
_entity.id
_entity.type
_entity.pdbx_description
1 polymer ?
#
loop_
_entity_poly.entity_id
_entity_poly.type
_entity_poly.pdbx_seq_one_letter_code
_entity_poly.pdbx_strand_id
1 'polypeptide(L)'
;MNTHSSFWNKRKSGKRLLAKNAKYEYARSSCERSVSEGANSSSNVVYYFNGEAEDDQFEDEKTIHLHDRSATNKLYNQTYIEKEILSGDSIANLALRYGCTVEELKRLNKIFYDQEIHALDKIKIPIKPFSILTEISEKEEEIIDSGHSSPLRDTRTLSIGSNLLSKNGSKNAFLQQMDQDLERIRRSARNYESESSLVEIAERLTCKRFYPLTEQLKINQERFKFSLFVAGALITFFILIPLLHKISQNMDELMVTRLDNASVDETNKMLTEFNSLKATTFTFNEFDPSRRRRAWQILFKKLSESSYSRCHIRCLETIRILSRDKTDLNDVISRDMIDLLLKIAGLVLDEDTLNRTNSQDDYKLMLEAQKSLCNLIFHCTAVQRMCCNSGCIEGIMMRLKTYRDPDLVYEVKFFDMRMLFLLTTVCADVRPKLRNELHGLTYLMEVLDLILKTSAERNYDDARSCNRSRSGRVHDVPYLNDEEADLACEVLKTLFSLTMHVDKNNLDEVRVKKEEEAHFLRMVSILHDILICPTHTKEKREEVQNHTVNLLTNMPAVCYDELLTPLSDGAVGGYDNKDVEYDGQNMEAVVILLDFLDRRLDKPSGSIQEGLPPILTCLCECARSIRTIRKFLRLRVLPPLRDVYNRPEQGETLRNKLCRLLTSPITAVKLLVADFLFILCKESVARLIKYTGYGNAAGLLANRGLMLGGQGKGNYSSESDDSDTEEYREARDRINPVIGCYEEPRLDPMAGMSEEQKEYEAIQLVNLMDKLSRGGMIQPMRVGEDEKPYPVEHILEMRGDVAKNRSDSESD
;
A
#
# COMPACT_ATOMS: atom_id res chain seq x y z
N MET A 1 1.20 -20.70 48.88
CA MET A 1 0.79 -22.06 49.29
C MET A 1 0.52 -22.83 47.99
N ASN A 2 1.11 -24.01 47.81
CA ASN A 2 1.27 -24.61 46.47
C ASN A 2 0.37 -25.83 46.24
N THR A 3 -0.82 -25.63 45.68
CA THR A 3 -1.65 -26.69 45.07
C THR A 3 -2.66 -26.05 44.11
N HIS A 4 -2.53 -26.24 42.79
CA HIS A 4 -3.65 -26.25 41.80
C HIS A 4 -3.21 -26.51 40.33
N SER A 5 -2.12 -27.26 40.09
CA SER A 5 -1.58 -27.52 38.73
C SER A 5 -1.57 -29.01 38.35
N SER A 6 -2.67 -29.73 38.64
CA SER A 6 -2.66 -31.22 38.62
C SER A 6 -3.96 -31.91 38.18
N PHE A 7 -4.94 -31.21 37.60
CA PHE A 7 -6.26 -31.80 37.28
C PHE A 7 -6.51 -32.17 35.81
N TRP A 8 -5.79 -31.60 34.84
CA TRP A 8 -6.09 -31.77 33.41
C TRP A 8 -5.23 -32.81 32.70
N ASN A 9 -5.05 -34.00 33.29
CA ASN A 9 -4.19 -35.03 32.70
C ASN A 9 -4.68 -36.48 32.89
N LYS A 10 -5.96 -36.76 32.54
CA LYS A 10 -6.49 -38.13 32.37
C LYS A 10 -7.89 -38.23 31.71
N ARG A 11 -7.94 -38.36 30.37
CA ARG A 11 -8.48 -39.56 29.65
C ARG A 11 -8.56 -39.34 28.13
N LYS A 12 -8.32 -40.41 27.38
CA LYS A 12 -8.46 -40.47 25.91
C LYS A 12 -9.77 -41.15 25.53
N SER A 13 -10.56 -40.57 24.64
CA SER A 13 -11.34 -41.31 23.64
C SER A 13 -11.70 -40.37 22.49
N GLY A 14 -11.17 -40.65 21.29
CA GLY A 14 -11.14 -39.70 20.17
C GLY A 14 -9.97 -40.02 19.24
N LYS A 15 -10.03 -41.19 18.59
CA LYS A 15 -9.05 -41.65 17.59
C LYS A 15 -9.68 -41.39 16.20
N ARG A 16 -8.97 -41.03 15.12
CA ARG A 16 -7.51 -40.96 14.92
C ARG A 16 -7.16 -40.07 13.71
N LEU A 17 -6.52 -38.94 13.95
CA LEU A 17 -5.61 -38.22 13.03
C LEU A 17 -4.58 -37.51 13.94
N LEU A 18 -3.38 -37.21 13.43
CA LEU A 18 -2.13 -37.00 14.21
C LEU A 18 -1.57 -38.28 14.88
N ALA A 19 -0.44 -38.78 14.34
CA ALA A 19 0.30 -39.92 14.90
C ALA A 19 1.79 -39.95 14.50
N LYS A 20 2.54 -38.86 14.71
CA LYS A 20 4.02 -38.83 14.66
C LYS A 20 4.56 -37.64 15.48
N ASN A 21 4.95 -37.87 16.72
CA ASN A 21 6.02 -37.12 17.41
C ASN A 21 6.36 -37.78 18.77
N ALA A 22 7.20 -38.82 18.71
CA ALA A 22 7.73 -39.51 19.89
C ALA A 22 8.92 -40.42 19.51
N LYS A 23 10.10 -39.82 19.27
CA LYS A 23 11.43 -40.45 19.45
C LYS A 23 12.56 -39.44 19.18
N TYR A 24 13.00 -38.74 20.23
CA TYR A 24 14.35 -38.22 20.31
C TYR A 24 15.18 -39.21 21.12
N GLU A 25 16.19 -39.82 20.51
CA GLU A 25 17.17 -40.65 21.20
C GLU A 25 18.56 -40.36 20.62
N TYR A 26 19.59 -40.41 21.48
CA TYR A 26 20.81 -39.64 21.29
C TYR A 26 21.92 -40.47 20.63
N ALA A 27 22.26 -40.16 19.37
CA ALA A 27 23.37 -40.80 18.64
C ALA A 27 24.50 -39.80 18.40
N ARG A 28 25.65 -40.03 19.05
CA ARG A 28 26.86 -39.18 19.00
C ARG A 28 27.90 -39.85 18.10
N SER A 29 28.27 -39.22 16.99
CA SER A 29 29.36 -39.70 16.13
C SER A 29 30.38 -38.57 15.91
N SER A 30 31.65 -38.86 16.21
CA SER A 30 32.75 -37.95 15.94
C SER A 30 33.31 -38.22 14.54
N CYS A 31 33.74 -37.17 13.84
CA CYS A 31 34.85 -37.28 12.90
C CYS A 31 35.77 -36.07 13.12
N GLU A 32 37.08 -36.33 13.14
CA GLU A 32 38.11 -35.32 13.34
C GLU A 32 38.71 -34.86 12.00
N ARG A 33 39.54 -33.80 12.08
CA ARG A 33 40.51 -33.33 11.08
C ARG A 33 39.91 -32.53 9.91
N SER A 34 40.62 -31.55 9.36
CA SER A 34 41.96 -31.03 9.70
C SER A 34 42.02 -29.51 9.61
N VAL A 35 42.71 -28.89 10.57
CA VAL A 35 43.21 -27.51 10.43
C VAL A 35 44.40 -27.52 9.47
N SER A 36 44.45 -26.55 8.55
CA SER A 36 45.65 -26.20 7.80
C SER A 36 45.71 -24.68 7.67
N GLU A 37 46.57 -24.05 8.47
CA GLU A 37 46.88 -22.63 8.34
C GLU A 37 47.75 -22.40 7.10
N GLY A 38 47.48 -21.31 6.37
CA GLY A 38 48.27 -20.87 5.22
C GLY A 38 48.21 -19.35 5.16
N ALA A 39 49.33 -18.67 5.45
CA ALA A 39 49.36 -17.24 5.72
C ALA A 39 50.01 -16.44 4.58
N ASN A 40 49.46 -15.23 4.36
CA ASN A 40 50.03 -14.13 3.56
C ASN A 40 50.19 -14.40 2.04
N SER A 41 50.11 -13.39 1.16
CA SER A 41 50.50 -12.00 1.39
C SER A 41 49.72 -10.95 0.56
N SER A 42 49.66 -9.73 1.11
CA SER A 42 49.85 -8.41 0.43
C SER A 42 49.11 -8.06 -0.89
N SER A 43 48.64 -6.83 -1.11
CA SER A 43 48.37 -5.66 -0.26
C SER A 43 47.88 -4.51 -1.16
N ASN A 44 46.89 -3.73 -0.70
CA ASN A 44 46.97 -2.25 -0.60
C ASN A 44 45.59 -1.64 -0.35
N VAL A 45 45.51 -0.72 0.62
CA VAL A 45 44.37 0.17 0.85
C VAL A 45 44.87 1.59 0.66
N VAL A 46 44.14 2.41 -0.10
CA VAL A 46 44.35 3.85 -0.19
C VAL A 46 42.99 4.54 -0.08
N TYR A 47 42.92 5.60 0.73
CA TYR A 47 41.74 6.46 0.91
C TYR A 47 41.82 7.67 -0.04
N TYR A 48 40.69 8.35 -0.34
CA TYR A 48 40.43 9.75 0.08
C TYR A 48 39.15 10.35 -0.55
N PHE A 49 38.20 10.75 0.32
CA PHE A 49 37.35 11.97 0.32
C PHE A 49 36.41 12.38 -0.86
N ASN A 50 35.43 13.22 -0.48
CA ASN A 50 34.31 13.72 -1.29
C ASN A 50 34.66 14.96 -2.15
N GLY A 51 33.83 15.22 -3.17
CA GLY A 51 33.64 16.51 -3.86
C GLY A 51 32.24 16.59 -4.49
N GLU A 52 31.71 17.79 -4.71
CA GLU A 52 30.31 18.05 -5.14
C GLU A 52 30.24 18.71 -6.54
N ALA A 53 29.03 18.72 -7.15
CA ALA A 53 28.48 19.66 -8.17
C ALA A 53 27.92 19.05 -9.49
N GLU A 54 26.58 19.04 -9.58
CA GLU A 54 25.67 19.58 -10.63
C GLU A 54 25.97 19.53 -12.16
N ASP A 55 24.95 19.02 -12.90
CA ASP A 55 24.38 19.44 -14.21
C ASP A 55 25.26 19.41 -15.51
N ASP A 56 24.73 19.34 -16.76
CA ASP A 56 23.36 19.45 -17.32
C ASP A 56 23.21 18.76 -18.72
N GLN A 57 21.96 18.60 -19.23
CA GLN A 57 21.41 18.57 -20.63
C GLN A 57 22.21 18.05 -21.89
N PHE A 58 21.62 17.64 -23.05
CA PHE A 58 20.34 17.01 -23.50
C PHE A 58 20.41 16.69 -25.04
N GLU A 59 19.27 16.27 -25.64
CA GLU A 59 18.93 16.12 -27.09
C GLU A 59 19.45 14.86 -27.85
N ASP A 60 19.00 14.51 -29.07
CA ASP A 60 17.65 14.10 -29.60
C ASP A 60 17.84 13.55 -31.06
N GLU A 61 16.92 13.04 -31.91
CA GLU A 61 15.45 12.85 -31.99
C GLU A 61 15.13 11.59 -32.89
N LYS A 62 13.88 11.44 -33.36
CA LYS A 62 13.38 10.70 -34.55
C LYS A 62 12.93 9.24 -34.34
N THR A 63 11.66 8.93 -34.05
CA THR A 63 10.38 9.12 -34.82
C THR A 63 10.39 8.40 -36.19
N ILE A 64 9.32 7.74 -36.67
CA ILE A 64 7.85 7.76 -36.41
C ILE A 64 7.32 6.29 -36.23
N HIS A 65 6.04 5.86 -36.23
CA HIS A 65 4.67 6.38 -36.53
C HIS A 65 3.60 5.46 -35.87
N LEU A 66 2.33 5.89 -35.71
CA LEU A 66 1.15 5.00 -35.48
C LEU A 66 -0.22 5.74 -35.68
N HIS A 67 -1.30 4.97 -35.85
CA HIS A 67 -2.74 5.33 -35.81
C HIS A 67 -3.46 4.20 -35.04
N ASP A 68 -4.62 4.34 -34.39
CA ASP A 68 -5.46 5.49 -34.03
C ASP A 68 -6.25 5.09 -32.75
N ARG A 69 -6.57 6.05 -31.88
CA ARG A 69 -7.67 5.91 -30.90
C ARG A 69 -8.09 7.26 -30.33
N SER A 70 -9.41 7.48 -30.29
CA SER A 70 -10.04 8.76 -29.98
C SER A 70 -10.28 9.00 -28.47
N ALA A 71 -10.67 10.25 -28.17
CA ALA A 71 -11.38 10.69 -26.96
C ALA A 71 -10.61 11.08 -25.67
N THR A 72 -9.79 12.14 -25.73
CA THR A 72 -9.80 13.21 -24.69
C THR A 72 -9.51 14.57 -25.31
N ASN A 73 -10.54 15.38 -25.60
CA ASN A 73 -10.32 16.79 -25.99
C ASN A 73 -11.53 17.66 -25.54
N LYS A 74 -11.32 18.54 -24.55
CA LYS A 74 -12.41 19.34 -23.97
C LYS A 74 -11.91 20.64 -23.32
N LEU A 75 -11.78 21.68 -24.15
CA LEU A 75 -11.67 23.11 -23.82
C LEU A 75 -10.67 23.50 -22.72
N TYR A 76 -9.47 23.88 -23.16
CA TYR A 76 -8.84 25.08 -22.61
C TYR A 76 -9.35 26.28 -23.41
N ASN A 77 -10.04 27.23 -22.77
CA ASN A 77 -10.22 28.57 -23.33
C ASN A 77 -8.92 29.36 -23.10
N GLN A 78 -7.97 29.20 -24.02
CA GLN A 78 -6.64 29.79 -23.91
C GLN A 78 -6.68 31.24 -24.41
N THR A 79 -6.68 32.21 -23.47
CA THR A 79 -6.61 33.65 -23.78
C THR A 79 -5.28 33.97 -24.47
N TYR A 80 -5.30 34.90 -25.43
CA TYR A 80 -4.12 35.24 -26.23
C TYR A 80 -4.02 36.75 -26.49
N ILE A 81 -2.81 37.22 -26.76
CA ILE A 81 -2.50 38.60 -27.21
C ILE A 81 -2.01 38.53 -28.66
N GLU A 82 -2.33 39.52 -29.50
CA GLU A 82 -1.84 39.61 -30.89
C GLU A 82 -0.68 40.63 -30.98
N LYS A 83 0.46 40.21 -31.57
CA LYS A 83 1.63 41.06 -31.86
C LYS A 83 1.95 41.01 -33.35
N GLU A 84 2.45 42.12 -33.89
CA GLU A 84 3.00 42.19 -35.25
C GLU A 84 4.39 41.55 -35.33
N ILE A 85 4.71 40.92 -36.45
CA ILE A 85 5.96 40.16 -36.64
C ILE A 85 6.99 41.04 -37.36
N LEU A 86 8.19 41.18 -36.77
CA LEU A 86 9.28 41.97 -37.37
C LEU A 86 10.25 41.09 -38.16
N SER A 87 11.01 41.69 -39.08
CA SER A 87 11.91 41.04 -40.05
C SER A 87 13.16 40.35 -39.46
N GLY A 88 13.10 39.90 -38.20
CA GLY A 88 14.10 39.12 -37.49
C GLY A 88 13.55 38.32 -36.29
N ASP A 89 12.23 38.30 -36.08
CA ASP A 89 11.61 37.44 -35.07
C ASP A 89 11.47 36.00 -35.60
N SER A 90 11.65 35.02 -34.72
CA SER A 90 11.45 33.59 -35.01
C SER A 90 10.51 32.97 -33.96
N ILE A 91 9.90 31.82 -34.27
CA ILE A 91 8.97 31.16 -33.33
C ILE A 91 9.66 30.86 -32.00
N ALA A 92 10.91 30.39 -32.04
CA ALA A 92 11.74 30.16 -30.85
C ALA A 92 12.02 31.45 -30.06
N ASN A 93 12.41 32.54 -30.75
CA ASN A 93 12.69 33.81 -30.09
C ASN A 93 11.43 34.41 -29.42
N LEU A 94 10.26 34.25 -30.04
CA LEU A 94 8.98 34.70 -29.48
C LEU A 94 8.52 33.81 -28.31
N ALA A 95 8.62 32.48 -28.45
CA ALA A 95 8.32 31.52 -27.39
C ALA A 95 9.13 31.84 -26.11
N LEU A 96 10.44 32.04 -26.26
CA LEU A 96 11.34 32.45 -25.17
C LEU A 96 11.01 33.85 -24.63
N ARG A 97 10.79 34.85 -25.49
CA ARG A 97 10.48 36.25 -25.08
C ARG A 97 9.20 36.34 -24.24
N TYR A 98 8.22 35.47 -24.47
CA TYR A 98 6.92 35.48 -23.78
C TYR A 98 6.69 34.31 -22.81
N GLY A 99 7.68 33.45 -22.57
CA GLY A 99 7.62 32.37 -21.56
C GLY A 99 6.61 31.26 -21.87
N CYS A 100 6.45 30.90 -23.14
CA CYS A 100 5.57 29.83 -23.63
C CYS A 100 6.35 28.83 -24.50
N THR A 101 5.79 27.65 -24.79
CA THR A 101 6.51 26.65 -25.61
C THR A 101 6.32 26.90 -27.10
N VAL A 102 7.34 26.53 -27.89
CA VAL A 102 7.32 26.63 -29.37
C VAL A 102 6.14 25.85 -29.95
N GLU A 103 5.87 24.65 -29.44
CA GLU A 103 4.74 23.82 -29.86
C GLU A 103 3.39 24.46 -29.57
N GLU A 104 3.22 25.09 -28.40
CA GLU A 104 1.97 25.72 -28.01
C GLU A 104 1.69 26.97 -28.86
N LEU A 105 2.73 27.75 -29.17
CA LEU A 105 2.65 28.91 -30.06
C LEU A 105 2.41 28.50 -31.52
N LYS A 106 3.03 27.41 -32.01
CA LYS A 106 2.73 26.78 -33.31
C LYS A 106 1.27 26.33 -33.38
N ARG A 107 0.81 25.55 -32.40
CA ARG A 107 -0.57 25.02 -32.28
C ARG A 107 -1.61 26.13 -32.27
N LEU A 108 -1.37 27.23 -31.56
CA LEU A 108 -2.30 28.35 -31.46
C LEU A 108 -2.46 29.11 -32.79
N ASN A 109 -1.38 29.23 -33.57
CA ASN A 109 -1.36 29.95 -34.85
C ASN A 109 -1.59 29.04 -36.07
N LYS A 110 -1.68 27.71 -35.88
CA LYS A 110 -1.73 26.68 -36.94
C LYS A 110 -0.49 26.71 -37.86
N ILE A 111 0.67 27.02 -37.29
CA ILE A 111 1.96 26.92 -37.96
C ILE A 111 2.47 25.48 -37.80
N PHE A 112 2.85 24.84 -38.90
CA PHE A 112 3.39 23.48 -38.92
C PHE A 112 4.91 23.48 -39.11
N TYR A 113 5.46 24.45 -39.85
CA TYR A 113 6.89 24.58 -40.13
C TYR A 113 7.40 25.98 -39.73
N ASP A 114 8.60 26.06 -39.14
CA ASP A 114 9.12 27.33 -38.57
C ASP A 114 9.30 28.47 -39.57
N GLN A 115 9.38 28.16 -40.87
CA GLN A 115 9.48 29.14 -41.95
C GLN A 115 8.15 29.86 -42.24
N GLU A 116 7.00 29.28 -41.85
CA GLU A 116 5.67 29.84 -42.11
C GLU A 116 5.35 31.08 -41.25
N ILE A 117 6.15 31.36 -40.22
CA ILE A 117 5.98 32.58 -39.39
C ILE A 117 5.99 33.85 -40.24
N HIS A 118 6.87 33.94 -41.24
CA HIS A 118 7.00 35.13 -42.10
C HIS A 118 5.91 35.24 -43.18
N ALA A 119 4.95 34.31 -43.22
CA ALA A 119 3.75 34.40 -44.05
C ALA A 119 2.55 35.02 -43.29
N LEU A 120 2.75 35.48 -42.05
CA LEU A 120 1.74 36.12 -41.20
C LEU A 120 2.22 37.50 -40.76
N ASP A 121 1.38 38.53 -40.91
CA ASP A 121 1.70 39.87 -40.41
C ASP A 121 1.61 39.96 -38.87
N LYS A 122 0.78 39.09 -38.27
CA LYS A 122 0.48 39.06 -36.82
C LYS A 122 0.43 37.65 -36.27
N ILE A 123 0.88 37.50 -35.02
CA ILE A 123 0.95 36.22 -34.29
C ILE A 123 0.21 36.32 -32.95
N LYS A 124 -0.55 35.28 -32.62
CA LYS A 124 -1.25 35.11 -31.35
C LYS A 124 -0.33 34.44 -30.34
N ILE A 125 -0.20 35.01 -29.15
CA ILE A 125 0.68 34.52 -28.10
C ILE A 125 -0.18 34.11 -26.89
N PRO A 126 -0.09 32.85 -26.41
CA PRO A 126 -0.91 32.38 -25.31
C PRO A 126 -0.48 33.03 -23.99
N ILE A 127 -1.45 33.54 -23.22
CA ILE A 127 -1.20 34.05 -21.86
C ILE A 127 -1.84 33.15 -20.82
N LYS A 128 -1.14 32.94 -19.71
CA LYS A 128 -1.69 32.29 -18.51
C LYS A 128 -2.52 33.33 -17.74
N PRO A 129 -3.78 33.04 -17.38
CA PRO A 129 -4.60 33.99 -16.62
C PRO A 129 -3.93 34.33 -15.28
N PHE A 130 -3.99 35.61 -14.89
CA PHE A 130 -3.37 36.16 -13.68
C PHE A 130 -1.81 36.11 -13.64
N SER A 131 -1.16 36.17 -14.81
CA SER A 131 0.28 36.44 -14.92
C SER A 131 0.59 37.95 -14.83
N ILE A 132 1.82 38.31 -14.42
CA ILE A 132 2.34 39.69 -14.35
C ILE A 132 2.21 40.44 -15.70
N LEU A 133 2.23 39.70 -16.82
CA LEU A 133 2.04 40.25 -18.16
C LEU A 133 0.67 40.97 -18.33
N THR A 134 -0.34 40.63 -17.52
CA THR A 134 -1.65 41.30 -17.57
C THR A 134 -1.57 42.76 -17.09
N GLU A 135 -0.83 43.04 -16.00
CA GLU A 135 -0.63 44.41 -15.48
C GLU A 135 0.24 45.29 -16.39
N ILE A 136 0.98 44.69 -17.32
CA ILE A 136 1.79 45.41 -18.30
C ILE A 136 0.91 45.85 -19.48
N SER A 137 -0.04 45.02 -19.91
CA SER A 137 -0.98 45.36 -20.99
C SER A 137 -1.83 46.59 -20.64
N GLU A 138 -2.30 46.69 -19.40
CA GLU A 138 -3.07 47.85 -18.92
C GLU A 138 -2.25 49.16 -18.83
N LYS A 139 -0.90 49.07 -18.87
CA LYS A 139 0.01 50.22 -18.84
C LYS A 139 0.62 50.56 -20.20
N GLU A 140 0.73 49.61 -21.13
CA GLU A 140 1.13 49.91 -22.52
C GLU A 140 0.04 50.70 -23.27
N GLU A 141 -1.25 50.54 -22.92
CA GLU A 141 -2.34 51.33 -23.52
C GLU A 141 -2.38 52.79 -23.04
N GLU A 142 -2.04 53.10 -21.78
CA GLU A 142 -2.02 54.50 -21.27
C GLU A 142 -0.87 55.35 -21.84
N ILE A 143 0.21 54.73 -22.35
CA ILE A 143 1.43 55.45 -22.79
C ILE A 143 1.32 56.01 -24.22
N ILE A 144 0.30 55.60 -24.99
CA ILE A 144 0.16 55.95 -26.41
C ILE A 144 -0.29 57.42 -26.63
N ASP A 145 -0.93 58.08 -25.65
CA ASP A 145 -1.50 59.44 -25.80
C ASP A 145 -0.54 60.59 -25.40
N SER A 146 0.79 60.36 -25.39
CA SER A 146 1.77 61.45 -25.20
C SER A 146 3.02 61.30 -26.06
N GLY A 147 2.96 61.82 -27.29
CA GLY A 147 4.05 61.71 -28.26
C GLY A 147 5.26 62.60 -27.96
N HIS A 148 6.37 62.00 -27.52
CA HIS A 148 7.72 62.58 -27.67
C HIS A 148 8.75 61.49 -28.05
N SER A 149 9.84 61.88 -28.69
CA SER A 149 10.66 60.99 -29.51
C SER A 149 12.06 60.70 -28.96
N SER A 150 12.52 59.47 -29.21
CA SER A 150 13.93 59.04 -29.18
C SER A 150 14.57 58.90 -27.76
N PRO A 151 15.77 58.30 -27.61
CA PRO A 151 15.82 56.87 -27.26
C PRO A 151 16.77 56.53 -26.10
N LEU A 152 16.65 55.35 -25.47
CA LEU A 152 17.78 54.47 -25.06
C LEU A 152 17.33 53.19 -24.31
N ARG A 153 17.89 52.04 -24.71
CA ARG A 153 18.54 50.96 -23.91
C ARG A 153 17.93 50.32 -22.63
N ASP A 154 18.22 49.02 -22.54
CA ASP A 154 18.59 48.26 -21.32
C ASP A 154 17.53 47.94 -20.24
N THR A 155 16.51 47.15 -20.58
CA THR A 155 15.88 46.24 -19.60
C THR A 155 16.70 44.94 -19.52
N ARG A 156 17.74 44.92 -18.68
CA ARG A 156 18.65 43.76 -18.56
C ARG A 156 18.06 42.66 -17.69
N THR A 157 17.89 41.46 -18.23
CA THR A 157 17.83 40.23 -17.42
C THR A 157 19.16 40.06 -16.69
N LEU A 158 19.13 39.85 -15.36
CA LEU A 158 20.33 39.78 -14.54
C LEU A 158 21.06 38.45 -14.74
N SER A 159 22.09 38.43 -15.59
CA SER A 159 23.08 37.35 -15.57
C SER A 159 23.90 37.41 -14.30
N ILE A 160 23.88 36.33 -13.51
CA ILE A 160 24.64 36.21 -12.27
C ILE A 160 26.14 35.97 -12.54
N GLY A 161 26.51 35.51 -13.74
CA GLY A 161 27.90 35.17 -14.08
C GLY A 161 28.84 36.34 -14.37
N SER A 162 28.33 37.51 -14.78
CA SER A 162 29.15 38.51 -15.48
C SER A 162 29.81 39.61 -14.62
N ASN A 163 29.65 39.61 -13.29
CA ASN A 163 30.12 40.71 -12.42
C ASN A 163 31.15 40.32 -11.33
N LEU A 164 31.57 39.04 -11.25
CA LEU A 164 32.52 38.60 -10.20
C LEU A 164 33.99 39.01 -10.40
N LEU A 165 34.33 39.69 -11.51
CA LEU A 165 35.71 40.04 -11.86
C LEU A 165 36.09 41.52 -11.66
N SER A 166 35.16 42.41 -11.28
CA SER A 166 35.49 43.81 -10.97
C SER A 166 35.85 43.98 -9.48
N LYS A 167 37.07 44.47 -9.21
CA LYS A 167 37.47 44.88 -7.86
C LYS A 167 36.85 46.24 -7.50
N ASN A 168 36.39 46.36 -6.25
CA ASN A 168 35.87 47.56 -5.57
C ASN A 168 34.50 48.08 -6.07
N GLY A 169 33.44 47.87 -5.26
CA GLY A 169 32.11 48.45 -5.56
C GLY A 169 30.94 47.94 -4.72
N SER A 170 30.88 48.27 -3.42
CA SER A 170 29.68 48.18 -2.53
C SER A 170 28.77 46.92 -2.63
N LYS A 171 29.22 45.79 -2.05
CA LYS A 171 28.35 44.61 -1.87
C LYS A 171 27.12 44.88 -0.98
N ASN A 172 27.20 45.84 -0.05
CA ASN A 172 26.14 46.12 0.92
C ASN A 172 24.91 46.79 0.29
N ALA A 173 25.08 47.60 -0.76
CA ALA A 173 23.96 48.25 -1.45
C ALA A 173 23.04 47.23 -2.14
N PHE A 174 23.62 46.20 -2.76
CA PHE A 174 22.88 45.12 -3.41
C PHE A 174 22.02 44.33 -2.41
N LEU A 175 22.60 43.97 -1.25
CA LEU A 175 21.87 43.24 -0.20
C LEU A 175 20.73 44.07 0.39
N GLN A 176 20.95 45.36 0.68
CA GLN A 176 19.89 46.25 1.17
C GLN A 176 18.73 46.43 0.18
N GLN A 177 19.00 46.38 -1.13
CA GLN A 177 17.97 46.46 -2.15
C GLN A 177 17.20 45.13 -2.28
N MET A 178 17.89 44.00 -2.19
CA MET A 178 17.29 42.66 -2.17
C MET A 178 16.36 42.46 -0.96
N ASP A 179 16.74 42.92 0.23
CA ASP A 179 15.89 42.88 1.44
C ASP A 179 14.61 43.73 1.27
N GLN A 180 14.71 44.91 0.64
CA GLN A 180 13.56 45.76 0.37
C GLN A 180 12.58 45.13 -0.63
N ASP A 181 13.09 44.45 -1.65
CA ASP A 181 12.25 43.76 -2.64
C ASP A 181 11.59 42.51 -2.04
N LEU A 182 12.30 41.75 -1.18
CA LEU A 182 11.73 40.68 -0.35
C LEU A 182 10.59 41.16 0.55
N GLU A 183 10.72 42.34 1.18
CA GLU A 183 9.60 42.90 1.93
C GLU A 183 8.39 43.28 1.05
N ARG A 184 8.59 43.75 -0.19
CA ARG A 184 7.46 44.05 -1.10
C ARG A 184 6.71 42.77 -1.47
N ILE A 185 7.44 41.70 -1.79
CA ILE A 185 6.86 40.36 -2.05
C ILE A 185 6.11 39.84 -0.82
N ARG A 186 6.66 40.05 0.38
CA ARG A 186 6.00 39.64 1.65
C ARG A 186 4.76 40.48 2.00
N ARG A 187 4.67 41.71 1.49
CA ARG A 187 3.46 42.56 1.61
C ARG A 187 2.37 42.12 0.63
N SER A 188 2.70 41.85 -0.64
CA SER A 188 1.70 41.38 -1.62
C SER A 188 1.17 39.97 -1.30
N ALA A 189 2.02 39.06 -0.81
CA ALA A 189 1.62 37.72 -0.38
C ALA A 189 0.57 37.72 0.76
N ARG A 190 0.54 38.76 1.61
CA ARG A 190 -0.45 38.87 2.71
C ARG A 190 -1.85 39.28 2.27
N ASN A 191 -2.03 39.76 1.04
CA ASN A 191 -3.35 40.18 0.54
C ASN A 191 -4.17 39.02 -0.08
N TYR A 192 -3.62 37.79 -0.09
CA TYR A 192 -4.27 36.61 -0.69
C TYR A 192 -5.23 35.85 0.24
N GLU A 193 -5.41 36.26 1.50
CA GLU A 193 -6.30 35.61 2.47
C GLU A 193 -7.74 36.20 2.49
N SER A 194 -8.24 36.72 1.36
CA SER A 194 -9.64 37.19 1.24
C SER A 194 -10.44 36.38 0.20
N GLU A 195 -11.56 35.79 0.62
CA GLU A 195 -12.34 34.80 -0.15
C GLU A 195 -13.12 35.36 -1.36
N SER A 196 -12.99 36.66 -1.67
CA SER A 196 -13.93 37.37 -2.57
C SER A 196 -13.77 37.06 -4.07
N SER A 197 -12.60 36.64 -4.54
CA SER A 197 -12.32 36.51 -5.99
C SER A 197 -12.87 35.23 -6.65
N LEU A 198 -13.15 34.18 -5.88
CA LEU A 198 -13.58 32.89 -6.43
C LEU A 198 -15.05 32.87 -6.86
N VAL A 199 -15.89 33.75 -6.29
CA VAL A 199 -17.34 33.78 -6.57
C VAL A 199 -17.63 34.35 -7.96
N GLU A 200 -16.99 35.45 -8.35
CA GLU A 200 -17.24 36.13 -9.64
C GLU A 200 -16.82 35.26 -10.86
N ILE A 201 -15.81 34.42 -10.68
CA ILE A 201 -15.30 33.53 -11.73
C ILE A 201 -16.28 32.36 -11.97
N ALA A 202 -16.95 31.87 -10.93
CA ALA A 202 -17.89 30.75 -11.02
C ALA A 202 -19.13 31.09 -11.89
N GLU A 203 -19.72 32.29 -11.72
CA GLU A 203 -20.90 32.71 -12.49
C GLU A 203 -20.62 32.86 -13.99
N ARG A 204 -19.41 33.29 -14.36
CA ARG A 204 -19.02 33.46 -15.78
C ARG A 204 -18.85 32.14 -16.54
N LEU A 205 -18.66 31.00 -15.85
CA LEU A 205 -18.41 29.70 -16.49
C LEU A 205 -19.68 28.94 -16.92
N THR A 206 -20.88 29.39 -16.54
CA THR A 206 -22.15 28.68 -16.79
C THR A 206 -23.05 29.32 -17.86
N CYS A 207 -22.53 29.58 -19.06
CA CYS A 207 -23.32 30.07 -20.20
C CYS A 207 -23.08 29.29 -21.51
N LYS A 208 -24.17 28.78 -22.10
CA LYS A 208 -24.20 28.21 -23.47
C LYS A 208 -25.21 28.94 -24.36
N ARG A 209 -24.82 29.18 -25.61
CA ARG A 209 -25.62 29.69 -26.73
C ARG A 209 -24.99 29.11 -28.01
N PHE A 210 -25.70 28.65 -29.05
CA PHE A 210 -27.14 28.64 -29.33
C PHE A 210 -27.60 27.25 -29.83
N TYR A 211 -28.91 27.02 -29.91
CA TYR A 211 -29.59 26.00 -30.72
C TYR A 211 -30.84 26.63 -31.39
N PRO A 212 -31.42 26.03 -32.46
CA PRO A 212 -32.22 26.76 -33.44
C PRO A 212 -33.63 27.22 -33.00
N LEU A 213 -34.24 28.06 -33.86
CA LEU A 213 -35.48 28.84 -33.63
C LEU A 213 -36.79 28.03 -33.62
N THR A 214 -36.89 26.99 -32.79
CA THR A 214 -38.13 26.20 -32.65
C THR A 214 -38.56 25.87 -31.21
N GLU A 215 -37.75 26.15 -30.17
CA GLU A 215 -38.06 25.69 -28.80
C GLU A 215 -38.37 26.79 -27.75
N GLN A 216 -38.53 28.04 -28.17
CA GLN A 216 -38.76 29.18 -27.25
C GLN A 216 -40.01 29.05 -26.36
N LEU A 217 -41.01 28.26 -26.76
CA LEU A 217 -42.25 28.05 -25.97
C LEU A 217 -42.08 27.10 -24.77
N LYS A 218 -41.12 26.16 -24.78
CA LYS A 218 -40.86 25.29 -23.61
C LYS A 218 -40.03 25.99 -22.54
N ILE A 219 -39.06 26.81 -22.96
CA ILE A 219 -38.05 27.40 -22.08
C ILE A 219 -38.66 28.25 -20.96
N ASN A 220 -39.81 28.91 -21.19
CA ASN A 220 -40.48 29.70 -20.15
C ASN A 220 -41.16 28.84 -19.07
N GLN A 221 -41.70 27.65 -19.41
CA GLN A 221 -42.21 26.73 -18.39
C GLN A 221 -41.08 26.15 -17.54
N GLU A 222 -39.98 25.72 -18.17
CA GLU A 222 -38.83 25.18 -17.43
C GLU A 222 -38.14 26.25 -16.58
N ARG A 223 -38.04 27.51 -17.06
CA ARG A 223 -37.53 28.62 -16.23
C ARG A 223 -38.42 28.91 -15.02
N PHE A 224 -39.74 28.83 -15.14
CA PHE A 224 -40.64 29.03 -14.00
C PHE A 224 -40.52 27.89 -12.97
N LYS A 225 -40.44 26.64 -13.43
CA LYS A 225 -40.15 25.47 -12.57
C LYS A 225 -38.78 25.60 -11.89
N PHE A 226 -37.74 25.99 -12.62
CA PHE A 226 -36.39 26.16 -12.09
C PHE A 226 -36.33 27.30 -11.05
N SER A 227 -37.02 28.42 -11.29
CA SER A 227 -37.16 29.51 -10.31
C SER A 227 -37.87 29.05 -9.03
N LEU A 228 -38.97 28.28 -9.14
CA LEU A 228 -39.65 27.67 -8.01
C LEU A 228 -38.79 26.62 -7.29
N PHE A 229 -37.99 25.83 -8.02
CA PHE A 229 -37.07 24.87 -7.44
C PHE A 229 -35.91 25.56 -6.69
N VAL A 230 -35.32 26.61 -7.25
CA VAL A 230 -34.28 27.42 -6.59
C VAL A 230 -34.85 28.16 -5.38
N ALA A 231 -36.04 28.77 -5.49
CA ALA A 231 -36.70 29.41 -4.36
C ALA A 231 -37.03 28.38 -3.25
N GLY A 232 -37.54 27.20 -3.62
CA GLY A 232 -37.76 26.09 -2.68
C GLY A 232 -36.47 25.62 -2.02
N ALA A 233 -35.40 25.43 -2.80
CA ALA A 233 -34.08 25.05 -2.31
C ALA A 233 -33.52 26.09 -1.33
N LEU A 234 -33.55 27.38 -1.70
CA LEU A 234 -33.12 28.49 -0.83
C LEU A 234 -33.95 28.57 0.45
N ILE A 235 -35.27 28.41 0.38
CA ILE A 235 -36.14 28.35 1.57
C ILE A 235 -35.75 27.14 2.42
N THR A 236 -35.49 25.95 1.84
CA THR A 236 -35.00 24.80 2.62
C THR A 236 -33.63 25.04 3.23
N PHE A 237 -32.68 25.66 2.53
CA PHE A 237 -31.29 25.78 3.00
C PHE A 237 -31.04 26.95 3.95
N PHE A 238 -31.74 28.08 3.78
CA PHE A 238 -31.53 29.30 4.57
C PHE A 238 -32.63 29.57 5.60
N ILE A 239 -33.80 28.94 5.49
CA ILE A 239 -34.89 29.07 6.47
C ILE A 239 -35.15 27.74 7.15
N LEU A 240 -35.51 26.70 6.39
CA LEU A 240 -36.08 25.47 6.95
C LEU A 240 -35.02 24.60 7.67
N ILE A 241 -33.81 24.45 7.12
CA ILE A 241 -32.69 23.76 7.78
C ILE A 241 -32.20 24.53 9.02
N PRO A 242 -31.92 25.86 8.97
CA PRO A 242 -31.58 26.63 10.16
C PRO A 242 -32.70 26.64 11.22
N LEU A 243 -33.97 26.67 10.82
CA LEU A 243 -35.10 26.57 11.73
C LEU A 243 -35.19 25.18 12.36
N LEU A 244 -35.03 24.09 11.58
CA LEU A 244 -35.02 22.72 12.10
C LEU A 244 -33.83 22.46 13.03
N HIS A 245 -32.64 22.98 12.70
CA HIS A 245 -31.46 22.91 13.57
C HIS A 245 -31.67 23.70 14.86
N LYS A 246 -32.25 24.91 14.79
CA LYS A 246 -32.61 25.70 15.98
C LYS A 246 -33.74 25.07 16.81
N ILE A 247 -34.66 24.34 16.18
CA ILE A 247 -35.66 23.52 16.86
C ILE A 247 -35.00 22.30 17.52
N SER A 248 -34.02 21.64 16.90
CA SER A 248 -33.25 20.55 17.54
C SER A 248 -32.46 21.06 18.73
N GLN A 249 -31.70 22.15 18.59
CA GLN A 249 -30.93 22.76 19.69
C GLN A 249 -31.83 23.12 20.89
N ASN A 250 -33.03 23.67 20.63
CA ASN A 250 -34.02 23.96 21.68
C ASN A 250 -34.61 22.69 22.33
N MET A 251 -34.79 21.61 21.56
CA MET A 251 -35.24 20.31 22.08
C MET A 251 -34.18 19.64 22.95
N ASP A 252 -32.93 19.64 22.51
CA ASP A 252 -31.79 19.01 23.19
C ASP A 252 -31.48 19.71 24.54
N GLU A 253 -31.61 21.04 24.63
CA GLU A 253 -31.48 21.81 25.89
C GLU A 253 -32.58 21.48 26.93
N LEU A 254 -33.83 21.41 26.45
CA LEU A 254 -34.98 21.02 27.27
C LEU A 254 -34.87 19.56 27.71
N MET A 255 -34.30 18.68 26.88
CA MET A 255 -34.10 17.26 27.18
C MET A 255 -33.16 17.05 28.37
N VAL A 256 -31.93 17.61 28.35
CA VAL A 256 -30.96 17.40 29.45
C VAL A 256 -31.52 17.90 30.78
N THR A 257 -32.21 19.04 30.77
CA THR A 257 -32.81 19.65 31.97
C THR A 257 -33.99 18.83 32.51
N ARG A 258 -34.81 18.25 31.63
CA ARG A 258 -35.91 17.34 32.04
C ARG A 258 -35.39 15.99 32.51
N LEU A 259 -34.36 15.44 31.88
CA LEU A 259 -33.81 14.13 32.19
C LEU A 259 -33.34 14.03 33.64
N ASP A 260 -32.71 15.07 34.18
CA ASP A 260 -32.21 15.14 35.56
C ASP A 260 -33.29 14.79 36.60
N ASN A 261 -34.50 15.34 36.42
CA ASN A 261 -35.63 15.20 37.35
C ASN A 261 -36.71 14.19 36.91
N ALA A 262 -36.63 13.65 35.69
CA ALA A 262 -37.65 12.77 35.14
C ALA A 262 -37.77 11.44 35.90
N SER A 263 -39.00 10.96 36.06
CA SER A 263 -39.31 9.63 36.61
C SER A 263 -38.73 8.50 35.75
N VAL A 264 -38.80 7.25 36.22
CA VAL A 264 -38.28 6.07 35.52
C VAL A 264 -38.93 5.92 34.14
N ASP A 265 -40.26 5.98 34.04
CA ASP A 265 -40.97 5.78 32.77
C ASP A 265 -40.79 6.97 31.80
N GLU A 266 -40.75 8.20 32.30
CA GLU A 266 -40.41 9.38 31.49
C GLU A 266 -38.96 9.34 30.98
N THR A 267 -38.02 8.91 31.82
CA THR A 267 -36.62 8.67 31.43
C THR A 267 -36.56 7.65 30.31
N ASN A 268 -37.26 6.50 30.46
CA ASN A 268 -37.27 5.44 29.46
C ASN A 268 -37.82 5.94 28.11
N LYS A 269 -38.93 6.70 28.15
CA LYS A 269 -39.54 7.29 26.96
C LYS A 269 -38.61 8.29 26.27
N MET A 270 -38.07 9.29 26.99
CA MET A 270 -37.22 10.32 26.41
C MET A 270 -35.92 9.75 25.82
N LEU A 271 -35.30 8.77 26.50
CA LEU A 271 -34.10 8.11 25.96
C LEU A 271 -34.43 7.22 24.75
N THR A 272 -35.58 6.52 24.73
CA THR A 272 -36.01 5.75 23.55
C THR A 272 -36.28 6.66 22.35
N GLU A 273 -36.95 7.82 22.56
CA GLU A 273 -37.17 8.82 21.52
C GLU A 273 -35.83 9.37 20.99
N PHE A 274 -34.92 9.82 21.86
CA PHE A 274 -33.59 10.30 21.46
C PHE A 274 -32.75 9.24 20.72
N ASN A 275 -32.71 8.01 21.25
CA ASN A 275 -31.93 6.91 20.66
C ASN A 275 -32.43 6.55 19.26
N SER A 276 -33.73 6.67 18.99
CA SER A 276 -34.29 6.48 17.65
C SER A 276 -33.97 7.65 16.69
N LEU A 277 -33.99 8.89 17.18
CA LEU A 277 -33.73 10.09 16.37
C LEU A 277 -32.25 10.27 16.00
N LYS A 278 -31.32 10.03 16.94
CA LYS A 278 -29.87 10.21 16.74
C LYS A 278 -29.14 8.87 16.50
N ALA A 279 -29.87 7.80 16.14
CA ALA A 279 -29.37 6.43 15.96
C ALA A 279 -28.14 6.32 15.03
N THR A 280 -28.14 7.13 13.97
CA THR A 280 -27.10 7.20 12.91
C THR A 280 -26.22 8.45 13.01
N THR A 281 -26.33 9.25 14.08
CA THR A 281 -25.50 10.45 14.29
C THR A 281 -24.11 10.08 14.82
N PHE A 282 -23.09 10.78 14.35
CA PHE A 282 -21.67 10.59 14.72
C PHE A 282 -21.00 11.84 15.30
N THR A 283 -21.60 13.02 15.18
CA THR A 283 -21.09 14.30 15.69
C THR A 283 -22.21 15.12 16.30
N PHE A 284 -21.95 15.76 17.45
CA PHE A 284 -22.93 16.50 18.24
C PHE A 284 -22.50 17.96 18.41
N ASN A 285 -22.32 18.66 17.30
CA ASN A 285 -22.03 20.10 17.23
C ASN A 285 -23.11 20.96 17.94
N GLU A 286 -24.28 20.39 18.21
CA GLU A 286 -25.42 20.98 18.93
C GLU A 286 -25.19 21.04 20.46
N PHE A 287 -24.19 20.33 20.99
CA PHE A 287 -23.87 20.26 22.42
C PHE A 287 -22.63 21.09 22.76
N ASP A 288 -22.86 22.19 23.48
CA ASP A 288 -21.84 22.92 24.25
C ASP A 288 -21.13 21.99 25.25
N PRO A 289 -19.81 22.15 25.53
CA PRO A 289 -19.06 21.28 26.44
C PRO A 289 -19.70 21.13 27.84
N SER A 290 -20.34 22.18 28.36
CA SER A 290 -21.05 22.16 29.64
C SER A 290 -22.30 21.28 29.58
N ARG A 291 -23.03 21.32 28.46
CA ARG A 291 -24.21 20.48 28.21
C ARG A 291 -23.81 19.02 28.02
N ARG A 292 -22.74 18.77 27.25
CA ARG A 292 -22.12 17.44 27.07
C ARG A 292 -21.74 16.86 28.44
N ARG A 293 -20.96 17.58 29.26
CA ARG A 293 -20.57 17.14 30.61
C ARG A 293 -21.78 16.81 31.50
N ARG A 294 -22.81 17.65 31.55
CA ARG A 294 -24.00 17.41 32.37
C ARG A 294 -24.82 16.20 31.89
N ALA A 295 -24.99 16.03 30.58
CA ALA A 295 -25.70 14.87 30.02
C ALA A 295 -25.03 13.55 30.42
N TRP A 296 -23.70 13.45 30.30
CA TRP A 296 -22.93 12.30 30.75
C TRP A 296 -23.07 12.05 32.26
N GLN A 297 -22.98 13.10 33.09
CA GLN A 297 -23.17 12.97 34.54
C GLN A 297 -24.57 12.43 34.93
N ILE A 298 -25.64 12.92 34.28
CA ILE A 298 -27.02 12.44 34.54
C ILE A 298 -27.20 10.99 34.10
N LEU A 299 -26.69 10.61 32.92
CA LEU A 299 -26.76 9.24 32.41
C LEU A 299 -26.04 8.26 33.35
N PHE A 300 -24.82 8.60 33.81
CA PHE A 300 -24.05 7.75 34.72
C PHE A 300 -24.63 7.67 36.13
N LYS A 301 -25.24 8.75 36.64
CA LYS A 301 -26.02 8.73 37.89
C LYS A 301 -27.20 7.77 37.80
N LYS A 302 -28.03 7.86 36.75
CA LYS A 302 -29.16 6.93 36.56
C LYS A 302 -28.69 5.50 36.28
N LEU A 303 -27.49 5.30 35.74
CA LEU A 303 -26.90 3.98 35.53
C LEU A 303 -26.38 3.33 36.84
N SER A 304 -25.94 4.11 37.82
CA SER A 304 -25.53 3.59 39.14
C SER A 304 -26.72 3.36 40.10
N GLU A 305 -27.82 4.08 39.92
CA GLU A 305 -29.05 3.90 40.71
C GLU A 305 -29.85 2.66 40.27
N SER A 306 -29.98 1.66 41.16
CA SER A 306 -30.73 0.41 40.91
C SER A 306 -32.22 0.64 40.60
N SER A 307 -32.82 1.70 41.15
CA SER A 307 -34.18 2.17 40.87
C SER A 307 -34.46 2.38 39.37
N TYR A 308 -33.43 2.66 38.57
CA TYR A 308 -33.52 2.91 37.14
C TYR A 308 -33.15 1.68 36.28
N SER A 309 -33.08 0.47 36.85
CA SER A 309 -32.71 -0.77 36.13
C SER A 309 -33.44 -0.96 34.79
N ARG A 310 -34.75 -0.68 34.72
CA ARG A 310 -35.56 -0.71 33.47
C ARG A 310 -35.09 0.25 32.37
N CYS A 311 -34.31 1.27 32.72
CA CYS A 311 -33.76 2.28 31.82
C CYS A 311 -32.28 2.05 31.50
N HIS A 312 -31.56 1.18 32.23
CA HIS A 312 -30.10 1.04 32.10
C HIS A 312 -29.66 0.69 30.67
N ILE A 313 -30.39 -0.18 29.98
CA ILE A 313 -30.15 -0.49 28.55
C ILE A 313 -30.28 0.78 27.67
N ARG A 314 -31.31 1.60 27.89
CA ARG A 314 -31.49 2.86 27.14
C ARG A 314 -30.41 3.89 27.47
N CYS A 315 -29.99 3.99 28.74
CA CYS A 315 -28.85 4.82 29.13
C CYS A 315 -27.56 4.39 28.40
N LEU A 316 -27.28 3.09 28.32
CA LEU A 316 -26.11 2.56 27.60
C LEU A 316 -26.20 2.78 26.09
N GLU A 317 -27.36 2.59 25.47
CA GLU A 317 -27.59 2.97 24.06
C GLU A 317 -27.30 4.46 23.81
N THR A 318 -27.74 5.35 24.71
CA THR A 318 -27.46 6.79 24.63
C THR A 318 -25.98 7.08 24.81
N ILE A 319 -25.31 6.46 25.79
CA ILE A 319 -23.86 6.54 26.01
C ILE A 319 -23.09 6.04 24.77
N ARG A 320 -23.52 4.95 24.14
CA ARG A 320 -22.95 4.41 22.89
C ARG A 320 -23.14 5.35 21.70
N ILE A 321 -24.25 6.07 21.63
CA ILE A 321 -24.50 7.09 20.59
C ILE A 321 -23.59 8.30 20.82
N LEU A 322 -23.55 8.84 22.04
CA LEU A 322 -22.74 10.02 22.40
C LEU A 322 -21.22 9.76 22.30
N SER A 323 -20.76 8.55 22.64
CA SER A 323 -19.33 8.16 22.60
C SER A 323 -18.71 8.07 21.19
N ARG A 324 -19.51 8.17 20.12
CA ARG A 324 -19.01 8.28 18.74
C ARG A 324 -18.35 9.64 18.45
N ASP A 325 -18.76 10.67 19.19
CA ASP A 325 -18.23 12.01 19.05
C ASP A 325 -17.03 12.20 19.98
N LYS A 326 -15.87 12.45 19.38
CA LYS A 326 -14.58 12.63 20.08
C LYS A 326 -14.46 13.96 20.84
N THR A 327 -15.39 14.90 20.67
CA THR A 327 -15.33 16.22 21.32
C THR A 327 -15.43 16.10 22.85
N ASP A 328 -14.52 16.79 23.54
CA ASP A 328 -14.40 16.91 25.00
C ASP A 328 -14.35 15.59 25.82
N LEU A 329 -14.26 14.40 25.20
CA LEU A 329 -14.33 13.12 25.92
C LEU A 329 -13.25 12.98 27.01
N ASN A 330 -12.04 13.49 26.78
CA ASN A 330 -10.97 13.45 27.78
C ASN A 330 -11.29 14.30 29.03
N ASP A 331 -12.15 15.31 28.91
CA ASP A 331 -12.53 16.25 29.98
C ASP A 331 -13.91 15.96 30.59
N VAL A 332 -14.61 14.94 30.09
CA VAL A 332 -15.96 14.55 30.54
C VAL A 332 -15.96 13.20 31.27
N ILE A 333 -15.11 12.24 30.85
CA ILE A 333 -15.11 10.89 31.39
C ILE A 333 -14.27 10.80 32.69
N SER A 334 -14.86 10.33 33.79
CA SER A 334 -14.15 10.02 35.05
C SER A 334 -13.77 8.54 35.16
N ARG A 335 -12.94 8.20 36.14
CA ARG A 335 -12.60 6.80 36.45
C ARG A 335 -13.82 5.99 36.89
N ASP A 336 -14.64 6.57 37.76
CA ASP A 336 -15.85 5.92 38.29
C ASP A 336 -16.86 5.56 37.19
N MET A 337 -16.90 6.37 36.11
CA MET A 337 -17.69 6.05 34.91
C MET A 337 -17.16 4.80 34.18
N ILE A 338 -15.84 4.70 33.98
CA ILE A 338 -15.24 3.54 33.31
C ILE A 338 -15.32 2.29 34.17
N ASP A 339 -15.09 2.39 35.47
CA ASP A 339 -15.18 1.26 36.39
C ASP A 339 -16.64 0.76 36.53
N LEU A 340 -17.64 1.65 36.45
CA LEU A 340 -19.05 1.26 36.35
C LEU A 340 -19.36 0.55 35.03
N LEU A 341 -18.89 1.06 33.89
CA LEU A 341 -19.06 0.37 32.60
C LEU A 341 -18.39 -1.02 32.60
N LEU A 342 -17.20 -1.15 33.17
CA LEU A 342 -16.49 -2.43 33.28
C LEU A 342 -17.24 -3.41 34.19
N LYS A 343 -17.81 -2.95 35.30
CA LYS A 343 -18.66 -3.78 36.17
C LYS A 343 -19.92 -4.26 35.45
N ILE A 344 -20.57 -3.40 34.67
CA ILE A 344 -21.76 -3.75 33.88
C ILE A 344 -21.43 -4.66 32.69
N ALA A 345 -20.26 -4.49 32.07
CA ALA A 345 -19.75 -5.38 31.02
C ALA A 345 -19.28 -6.74 31.54
N GLY A 346 -19.30 -6.98 32.87
CA GLY A 346 -18.83 -8.22 33.50
C GLY A 346 -17.32 -8.43 33.39
N LEU A 347 -16.53 -7.34 33.42
CA LEU A 347 -15.06 -7.33 33.22
C LEU A 347 -14.27 -6.94 34.48
N VAL A 348 -14.84 -7.17 35.67
CA VAL A 348 -14.22 -6.89 36.98
C VAL A 348 -13.95 -8.19 37.72
N LEU A 349 -12.81 -8.26 38.42
CA LEU A 349 -12.34 -9.41 39.20
C LEU A 349 -13.08 -9.54 40.55
N ASP A 350 -14.39 -9.74 40.49
CA ASP A 350 -15.33 -9.81 41.62
C ASP A 350 -16.14 -11.12 41.52
N GLU A 351 -16.06 -12.00 42.52
CA GLU A 351 -16.71 -13.33 42.48
C GLU A 351 -18.25 -13.23 42.35
N ASP A 352 -18.85 -12.17 42.89
CA ASP A 352 -20.28 -11.86 42.75
C ASP A 352 -20.67 -11.50 41.31
N THR A 353 -19.71 -11.21 40.42
CA THR A 353 -19.96 -10.86 39.01
C THR A 353 -19.85 -12.10 38.11
N LEU A 354 -18.97 -13.06 38.42
CA LEU A 354 -18.86 -14.34 37.72
C LEU A 354 -20.12 -15.21 37.83
N ASN A 355 -20.92 -15.01 38.88
CA ASN A 355 -22.17 -15.75 39.13
C ASN A 355 -23.42 -15.09 38.51
N ARG A 356 -23.29 -13.98 37.75
CA ARG A 356 -24.40 -13.18 37.20
C ARG A 356 -24.60 -13.33 35.69
N THR A 357 -24.93 -14.54 35.24
CA THR A 357 -25.39 -14.79 33.87
C THR A 357 -26.47 -15.86 33.85
N ASN A 358 -27.75 -15.46 33.85
CA ASN A 358 -28.90 -16.36 33.66
C ASN A 358 -30.12 -15.67 33.01
N SER A 359 -30.05 -14.38 32.65
CA SER A 359 -31.13 -13.66 31.95
C SER A 359 -30.68 -13.14 30.58
N GLN A 360 -31.56 -13.23 29.58
CA GLN A 360 -31.33 -12.67 28.25
C GLN A 360 -31.19 -11.13 28.26
N ASP A 361 -31.71 -10.46 29.28
CA ASP A 361 -31.55 -9.00 29.43
C ASP A 361 -30.20 -8.60 30.06
N ASP A 362 -29.56 -9.49 30.84
CA ASP A 362 -28.21 -9.26 31.37
C ASP A 362 -27.20 -9.18 30.22
N TYR A 363 -27.25 -10.13 29.28
CA TYR A 363 -26.37 -10.15 28.10
C TYR A 363 -26.55 -8.90 27.22
N LYS A 364 -27.77 -8.37 27.06
CA LYS A 364 -28.02 -7.10 26.34
C LYS A 364 -27.36 -5.92 27.04
N LEU A 365 -27.43 -5.89 28.37
CA LEU A 365 -26.82 -4.85 29.20
C LEU A 365 -25.29 -4.90 29.11
N MET A 366 -24.69 -6.09 29.23
CA MET A 366 -23.25 -6.32 29.03
C MET A 366 -22.80 -5.87 27.64
N LEU A 367 -23.56 -6.23 26.60
CA LEU A 367 -23.24 -5.95 25.20
C LEU A 367 -23.25 -4.44 24.87
N GLU A 368 -24.26 -3.69 25.32
CA GLU A 368 -24.29 -2.23 25.11
C GLU A 368 -23.20 -1.51 25.94
N ALA A 369 -22.79 -2.06 27.09
CA ALA A 369 -21.62 -1.58 27.84
C ALA A 369 -20.29 -1.87 27.12
N GLN A 370 -20.07 -3.09 26.61
CA GLN A 370 -18.89 -3.42 25.78
C GLN A 370 -18.81 -2.52 24.54
N LYS A 371 -19.91 -2.34 23.81
CA LYS A 371 -19.96 -1.43 22.64
C LYS A 371 -19.63 0.03 23.02
N SER A 372 -20.13 0.50 24.16
CA SER A 372 -19.80 1.83 24.70
C SER A 372 -18.30 1.95 25.03
N LEU A 373 -17.72 0.92 25.66
CA LEU A 373 -16.29 0.85 25.95
C LEU A 373 -15.45 0.81 24.68
N CYS A 374 -15.83 0.07 23.63
CA CYS A 374 -15.13 0.07 22.34
C CYS A 374 -15.02 1.49 21.75
N ASN A 375 -16.12 2.24 21.70
CA ASN A 375 -16.12 3.61 21.21
C ASN A 375 -15.19 4.51 22.05
N LEU A 376 -15.31 4.43 23.38
CA LEU A 376 -14.51 5.24 24.31
C LEU A 376 -13.02 4.90 24.25
N ILE A 377 -12.64 3.62 24.14
CA ILE A 377 -11.25 3.17 23.96
C ILE A 377 -10.72 3.64 22.60
N PHE A 378 -11.54 3.63 21.54
CA PHE A 378 -11.10 4.10 20.21
C PHE A 378 -10.92 5.63 20.14
N HIS A 379 -11.76 6.41 20.81
CA HIS A 379 -11.75 7.89 20.70
C HIS A 379 -11.05 8.64 21.85
N CYS A 380 -10.89 8.06 23.05
CA CYS A 380 -10.46 8.78 24.25
C CYS A 380 -9.16 8.21 24.85
N THR A 381 -8.08 8.99 24.81
CA THR A 381 -6.74 8.55 25.28
C THR A 381 -6.62 8.49 26.80
N ALA A 382 -7.46 9.23 27.53
CA ALA A 382 -7.64 9.01 28.96
C ALA A 382 -8.19 7.59 29.24
N VAL A 383 -9.28 7.19 28.57
CA VAL A 383 -9.94 5.90 28.78
C VAL A 383 -9.02 4.73 28.44
N GLN A 384 -8.25 4.83 27.34
CA GLN A 384 -7.22 3.84 26.99
C GLN A 384 -6.28 3.55 28.18
N ARG A 385 -5.68 4.58 28.77
CA ARG A 385 -4.80 4.46 29.95
C ARG A 385 -5.53 3.94 31.18
N MET A 386 -6.81 4.27 31.35
CA MET A 386 -7.61 3.82 32.49
C MET A 386 -7.90 2.32 32.39
N CYS A 387 -8.36 1.82 31.23
CA CYS A 387 -8.62 0.41 30.98
C CYS A 387 -7.36 -0.47 31.13
N CYS A 388 -6.16 0.05 30.81
CA CYS A 388 -4.89 -0.66 31.05
C CYS A 388 -4.60 -0.90 32.54
N ASN A 389 -5.15 -0.06 33.43
CA ASN A 389 -4.88 -0.06 34.86
C ASN A 389 -6.04 -0.59 35.73
N SER A 390 -7.27 -0.66 35.20
CA SER A 390 -8.47 -1.06 35.95
C SER A 390 -8.81 -2.56 35.90
N GLY A 391 -7.86 -3.41 35.48
CA GLY A 391 -8.04 -4.86 35.40
C GLY A 391 -8.92 -5.35 34.23
N CYS A 392 -9.26 -4.46 33.29
CA CYS A 392 -10.12 -4.77 32.13
C CYS A 392 -9.58 -5.95 31.30
N ILE A 393 -8.27 -6.00 31.08
CA ILE A 393 -7.61 -7.04 30.29
C ILE A 393 -7.69 -8.37 31.03
N GLU A 394 -7.43 -8.37 32.34
CA GLU A 394 -7.55 -9.52 33.22
C GLU A 394 -8.98 -10.06 33.29
N GLY A 395 -9.99 -9.17 33.32
CA GLY A 395 -11.40 -9.52 33.20
C GLY A 395 -11.73 -10.23 31.88
N ILE A 396 -11.28 -9.67 30.75
CA ILE A 396 -11.42 -10.30 29.42
C ILE A 396 -10.75 -11.68 29.43
N MET A 397 -9.49 -11.76 29.89
CA MET A 397 -8.70 -13.00 29.94
C MET A 397 -9.27 -14.08 30.88
N MET A 398 -10.07 -13.70 31.88
CA MET A 398 -10.86 -14.64 32.66
C MET A 398 -12.08 -15.15 31.88
N ARG A 399 -12.77 -14.29 31.13
CA ARG A 399 -13.90 -14.69 30.28
C ARG A 399 -13.51 -15.54 29.06
N LEU A 400 -12.30 -15.38 28.50
CA LEU A 400 -11.82 -16.30 27.44
C LEU A 400 -11.85 -17.77 27.89
N LYS A 401 -11.58 -18.03 29.17
CA LYS A 401 -11.58 -19.40 29.74
C LYS A 401 -12.97 -20.03 29.78
N THR A 402 -14.04 -19.23 29.67
CA THR A 402 -15.43 -19.70 29.58
C THR A 402 -15.99 -19.66 28.16
N TYR A 403 -15.18 -19.39 27.11
CA TYR A 403 -15.70 -19.38 25.72
C TYR A 403 -16.27 -20.71 25.22
N ARG A 404 -15.90 -21.82 25.87
CA ARG A 404 -16.47 -23.16 25.62
C ARG A 404 -17.91 -23.31 26.15
N ASP A 405 -18.36 -22.39 26.99
CA ASP A 405 -19.73 -22.35 27.48
C ASP A 405 -20.71 -22.04 26.32
N PRO A 406 -21.72 -22.88 26.07
CA PRO A 406 -22.74 -22.64 25.03
C PRO A 406 -23.69 -21.50 25.39
N ASP A 407 -23.88 -21.18 26.68
CA ASP A 407 -24.82 -20.13 27.12
C ASP A 407 -24.21 -18.73 26.96
N LEU A 408 -22.88 -18.62 26.80
CA LEU A 408 -22.21 -17.35 26.50
C LEU A 408 -22.41 -16.97 25.02
N VAL A 409 -23.27 -15.97 24.79
CA VAL A 409 -23.69 -15.49 23.47
C VAL A 409 -22.53 -14.98 22.60
N TYR A 410 -22.62 -15.19 21.29
CA TYR A 410 -21.61 -14.83 20.29
C TYR A 410 -21.14 -13.37 20.38
N GLU A 411 -22.06 -12.40 20.45
CA GLU A 411 -21.67 -10.99 20.39
C GLU A 411 -20.81 -10.56 21.59
N VAL A 412 -20.99 -11.18 22.77
CA VAL A 412 -20.12 -10.92 23.92
C VAL A 412 -18.68 -11.40 23.64
N LYS A 413 -18.53 -12.59 23.04
CA LYS A 413 -17.24 -13.14 22.60
C LYS A 413 -16.59 -12.27 21.52
N PHE A 414 -17.37 -11.77 20.57
CA PHE A 414 -16.89 -10.85 19.53
C PHE A 414 -16.44 -9.49 20.10
N PHE A 415 -17.25 -8.85 20.95
CA PHE A 415 -16.92 -7.53 21.49
C PHE A 415 -15.78 -7.59 22.53
N ASP A 416 -15.56 -8.71 23.22
CA ASP A 416 -14.34 -8.94 24.02
C ASP A 416 -13.09 -8.95 23.14
N MET A 417 -13.10 -9.70 22.03
CA MET A 417 -11.98 -9.70 21.07
C MET A 417 -11.79 -8.32 20.45
N ARG A 418 -12.88 -7.59 20.17
CA ARG A 418 -12.81 -6.21 19.67
C ARG A 418 -12.16 -5.27 20.69
N MET A 419 -12.52 -5.35 21.96
CA MET A 419 -11.91 -4.57 23.04
C MET A 419 -10.42 -4.92 23.21
N LEU A 420 -10.08 -6.22 23.17
CA LEU A 420 -8.71 -6.71 23.33
C LEU A 420 -7.81 -6.27 22.15
N PHE A 421 -8.33 -6.34 20.91
CA PHE A 421 -7.67 -5.82 19.72
C PHE A 421 -7.45 -4.30 19.81
N LEU A 422 -8.46 -3.52 20.21
CA LEU A 422 -8.34 -2.06 20.36
C LEU A 422 -7.29 -1.68 21.42
N LEU A 423 -7.33 -2.32 22.60
CA LEU A 423 -6.37 -2.07 23.68
C LEU A 423 -4.94 -2.47 23.30
N THR A 424 -4.74 -3.65 22.69
CA THR A 424 -3.40 -4.06 22.23
C THR A 424 -2.88 -3.18 21.11
N THR A 425 -3.73 -2.76 20.16
CA THR A 425 -3.33 -1.90 19.04
C THR A 425 -2.85 -0.54 19.55
N VAL A 426 -3.66 0.15 20.36
CA VAL A 426 -3.39 1.55 20.75
C VAL A 426 -2.42 1.65 21.93
N CYS A 427 -2.41 0.70 22.87
CA CYS A 427 -1.53 0.70 24.03
C CYS A 427 -0.43 -0.36 23.87
N ALA A 428 0.73 0.04 23.33
CA ALA A 428 1.88 -0.84 23.17
C ALA A 428 2.30 -1.54 24.48
N ASP A 429 2.22 -0.82 25.61
CA ASP A 429 2.56 -1.29 26.96
C ASP A 429 1.71 -2.49 27.43
N VAL A 430 0.52 -2.68 26.85
CA VAL A 430 -0.34 -3.85 27.15
C VAL A 430 0.22 -5.13 26.55
N ARG A 431 0.95 -5.04 25.42
CA ARG A 431 1.36 -6.21 24.63
C ARG A 431 2.30 -7.15 25.40
N PRO A 432 3.36 -6.68 26.10
CA PRO A 432 4.21 -7.56 26.91
C PRO A 432 3.45 -8.19 28.08
N LYS A 433 2.64 -7.41 28.81
CA LYS A 433 1.81 -7.90 29.93
C LYS A 433 0.86 -9.01 29.48
N LEU A 434 0.10 -8.76 28.41
CA LEU A 434 -0.85 -9.74 27.87
C LEU A 434 -0.15 -10.98 27.31
N ARG A 435 0.99 -10.82 26.62
CA ARG A 435 1.77 -11.94 26.05
C ARG A 435 2.40 -12.80 27.15
N ASN A 436 3.15 -12.17 28.06
CA ASN A 436 4.06 -12.86 28.97
C ASN A 436 3.40 -13.21 30.33
N GLU A 437 2.68 -12.27 30.95
CA GLU A 437 2.09 -12.47 32.30
C GLU A 437 0.73 -13.19 32.25
N LEU A 438 -0.09 -12.86 31.25
CA LEU A 438 -1.45 -13.41 31.09
C LEU A 438 -1.53 -14.58 30.09
N HIS A 439 -0.39 -15.00 29.54
CA HIS A 439 -0.25 -16.07 28.53
C HIS A 439 -1.20 -15.93 27.32
N GLY A 440 -1.42 -14.68 26.86
CA GLY A 440 -2.44 -14.33 25.88
C GLY A 440 -2.36 -15.10 24.56
N LEU A 441 -1.14 -15.39 24.08
CA LEU A 441 -0.96 -16.20 22.86
C LEU A 441 -1.57 -17.60 23.00
N THR A 442 -1.41 -18.24 24.16
CA THR A 442 -1.96 -19.59 24.43
C THR A 442 -3.48 -19.60 24.39
N TYR A 443 -4.13 -18.67 25.09
CA TYR A 443 -5.59 -18.60 25.13
C TYR A 443 -6.19 -18.15 23.79
N LEU A 444 -5.56 -17.21 23.07
CA LEU A 444 -6.03 -16.80 21.74
C LEU A 444 -5.87 -17.92 20.70
N MET A 445 -4.78 -18.69 20.75
CA MET A 445 -4.67 -19.94 19.97
C MET A 445 -5.76 -20.94 20.36
N GLU A 446 -6.08 -21.10 21.65
CA GLU A 446 -7.15 -21.99 22.13
C GLU A 446 -8.54 -21.55 21.67
N VAL A 447 -8.81 -20.26 21.49
CA VAL A 447 -10.05 -19.75 20.90
C VAL A 447 -10.13 -20.09 19.41
N LEU A 448 -9.05 -19.94 18.63
CA LEU A 448 -9.01 -20.39 17.23
C LEU A 448 -9.21 -21.91 17.11
N ASP A 449 -8.51 -22.67 17.95
CA ASP A 449 -8.66 -24.13 18.10
C ASP A 449 -10.11 -24.53 18.43
N LEU A 450 -10.83 -23.74 19.23
CA LEU A 450 -12.22 -23.97 19.61
C LEU A 450 -13.19 -23.65 18.47
N ILE A 451 -12.95 -22.58 17.70
CA ILE A 451 -13.75 -22.23 16.51
C ILE A 451 -13.67 -23.35 15.47
N LEU A 452 -12.47 -23.80 15.11
CA LEU A 452 -12.27 -24.92 14.18
C LEU A 452 -12.98 -26.21 14.65
N LYS A 453 -12.89 -26.54 15.95
CA LYS A 453 -13.55 -27.72 16.52
C LYS A 453 -15.06 -27.59 16.54
N THR A 454 -15.61 -26.42 16.85
CA THR A 454 -17.06 -26.18 16.89
C THR A 454 -17.68 -26.32 15.50
N SER A 455 -17.00 -25.80 14.47
CA SER A 455 -17.38 -26.05 13.07
C SER A 455 -17.29 -27.54 12.72
N ALA A 456 -16.19 -28.23 13.03
CA ALA A 456 -16.03 -29.65 12.72
C ALA A 456 -17.07 -30.56 13.42
N GLU A 457 -17.40 -30.28 14.69
CA GLU A 457 -18.40 -31.02 15.46
C GLU A 457 -19.82 -30.79 14.90
N ARG A 458 -20.19 -29.54 14.58
CA ARG A 458 -21.49 -29.20 13.93
C ARG A 458 -21.70 -29.97 12.64
N ASN A 459 -20.73 -29.90 11.72
CA ASN A 459 -20.82 -30.53 10.41
C ASN A 459 -20.89 -32.07 10.51
N TYR A 460 -20.32 -32.68 11.57
CA TYR A 460 -20.44 -34.11 11.82
C TYR A 460 -21.86 -34.54 12.27
N ASP A 461 -22.52 -33.75 13.13
CA ASP A 461 -23.88 -34.05 13.58
C ASP A 461 -24.95 -33.73 12.51
N ASP A 462 -24.75 -32.69 11.69
CA ASP A 462 -25.59 -32.44 10.51
C ASP A 462 -25.51 -33.60 9.50
N ALA A 463 -24.29 -34.07 9.19
CA ALA A 463 -24.07 -35.26 8.36
C ALA A 463 -24.73 -36.53 8.96
N ARG A 464 -24.85 -36.61 10.29
CA ARG A 464 -25.55 -37.71 10.97
C ARG A 464 -27.07 -37.59 10.90
N SER A 465 -27.59 -36.36 10.88
CA SER A 465 -29.02 -36.06 10.74
C SER A 465 -29.53 -36.36 9.33
N CYS A 466 -28.82 -35.89 8.30
CA CYS A 466 -29.23 -36.04 6.90
C CYS A 466 -29.17 -37.49 6.40
N ASN A 467 -28.35 -38.35 7.02
CA ASN A 467 -28.23 -39.79 6.70
C ASN A 467 -29.52 -40.63 6.90
N ARG A 468 -30.60 -40.04 7.44
CA ARG A 468 -31.95 -40.66 7.42
C ARG A 468 -32.69 -40.50 6.08
N SER A 469 -32.23 -39.60 5.20
CA SER A 469 -32.85 -39.30 3.90
C SER A 469 -32.04 -39.94 2.77
N ARG A 470 -32.66 -40.84 2.00
CA ARG A 470 -32.00 -41.61 0.92
C ARG A 470 -31.76 -40.76 -0.33
N SER A 471 -30.80 -39.84 -0.27
CA SER A 471 -30.30 -39.09 -1.44
C SER A 471 -28.80 -38.83 -1.29
N GLY A 472 -27.96 -39.74 -1.80
CA GLY A 472 -26.51 -39.58 -1.77
C GLY A 472 -26.05 -38.45 -2.69
N ARG A 473 -25.74 -37.29 -2.13
CA ARG A 473 -25.01 -36.20 -2.81
C ARG A 473 -23.81 -35.78 -1.96
N VAL A 474 -22.63 -36.15 -2.47
CA VAL A 474 -21.33 -35.48 -2.35
C VAL A 474 -21.11 -34.55 -1.15
N HIS A 475 -20.38 -35.06 -0.14
CA HIS A 475 -19.48 -34.33 0.76
C HIS A 475 -19.86 -32.88 1.15
N ASP A 476 -20.63 -32.73 2.24
CA ASP A 476 -20.62 -31.51 3.04
C ASP A 476 -19.23 -31.38 3.73
N VAL A 477 -18.38 -30.51 3.20
CA VAL A 477 -17.04 -30.22 3.77
C VAL A 477 -17.21 -29.25 4.95
N PRO A 478 -16.60 -29.50 6.13
CA PRO A 478 -16.77 -28.63 7.29
C PRO A 478 -16.37 -27.17 7.00
N TYR A 479 -17.29 -26.24 7.25
CA TYR A 479 -17.12 -24.82 6.95
C TYR A 479 -17.37 -23.91 8.16
N LEU A 480 -16.70 -22.76 8.19
CA LEU A 480 -16.96 -21.67 9.12
C LEU A 480 -18.21 -20.89 8.67
N ASN A 481 -19.13 -20.65 9.61
CA ASN A 481 -20.20 -19.69 9.40
C ASN A 481 -19.67 -18.24 9.47
N ASP A 482 -20.48 -17.26 9.07
CA ASP A 482 -20.01 -15.87 8.96
C ASP A 482 -19.68 -15.24 10.34
N GLU A 483 -20.29 -15.71 11.44
CA GLU A 483 -19.99 -15.30 12.82
C GLU A 483 -18.65 -15.88 13.33
N GLU A 484 -18.41 -17.17 13.09
CA GLU A 484 -17.14 -17.85 13.40
C GLU A 484 -15.97 -17.22 12.65
N ALA A 485 -16.18 -16.86 11.38
CA ALA A 485 -15.21 -16.12 10.58
C ALA A 485 -14.92 -14.73 11.17
N ASP A 486 -15.95 -13.99 11.61
CA ASP A 486 -15.77 -12.67 12.23
C ASP A 486 -15.04 -12.71 13.57
N LEU A 487 -15.35 -13.68 14.44
CA LEU A 487 -14.62 -13.88 15.69
C LEU A 487 -13.17 -14.32 15.42
N ALA A 488 -12.94 -15.24 14.48
CA ALA A 488 -11.59 -15.63 14.07
C ALA A 488 -10.80 -14.43 13.56
N CYS A 489 -11.40 -13.57 12.75
CA CYS A 489 -10.78 -12.34 12.27
C CYS A 489 -10.35 -11.40 13.42
N GLU A 490 -11.18 -11.16 14.46
CA GLU A 490 -10.76 -10.32 15.61
C GLU A 490 -9.69 -10.99 16.49
N VAL A 491 -9.70 -12.32 16.63
CA VAL A 491 -8.63 -13.07 17.30
C VAL A 491 -7.30 -12.95 16.53
N LEU A 492 -7.33 -13.13 15.20
CA LEU A 492 -6.16 -12.99 14.32
C LEU A 492 -5.61 -11.56 14.34
N LYS A 493 -6.48 -10.53 14.33
CA LYS A 493 -6.10 -9.11 14.49
C LYS A 493 -5.39 -8.87 15.84
N THR A 494 -5.85 -9.50 16.92
CA THR A 494 -5.20 -9.42 18.25
C THR A 494 -3.85 -10.14 18.31
N LEU A 495 -3.77 -11.37 17.77
CA LEU A 495 -2.52 -12.14 17.67
C LEU A 495 -1.46 -11.41 16.82
N PHE A 496 -1.88 -10.74 15.74
CA PHE A 496 -1.01 -9.88 14.95
C PHE A 496 -0.44 -8.75 15.81
N SER A 497 -1.29 -7.98 16.52
CA SER A 497 -0.83 -6.89 17.39
C SER A 497 0.16 -7.35 18.48
N LEU A 498 0.03 -8.57 19.01
CA LEU A 498 0.93 -9.14 20.03
C LEU A 498 2.28 -9.61 19.48
N THR A 499 2.37 -9.88 18.17
CA THR A 499 3.56 -10.44 17.50
C THR A 499 4.39 -9.41 16.74
N MET A 500 3.85 -8.21 16.43
CA MET A 500 4.58 -7.14 15.71
C MET A 500 5.90 -6.69 16.37
N HIS A 501 6.05 -6.86 17.69
CA HIS A 501 7.20 -6.40 18.48
C HIS A 501 7.72 -7.53 19.39
N VAL A 502 8.28 -8.56 18.76
CA VAL A 502 9.09 -9.59 19.42
C VAL A 502 10.54 -9.35 19.01
N ASP A 503 11.34 -8.81 19.93
CA ASP A 503 12.71 -8.36 19.66
C ASP A 503 13.63 -9.54 19.36
N LYS A 504 13.86 -9.79 18.07
CA LYS A 504 14.76 -10.85 17.58
C LYS A 504 16.21 -10.72 18.08
N ASN A 505 16.58 -9.56 18.63
CA ASN A 505 17.96 -9.19 18.96
C ASN A 505 18.32 -9.25 20.46
N ASN A 506 17.36 -9.26 21.39
CA ASN A 506 17.67 -9.50 22.81
C ASN A 506 17.95 -11.00 23.03
N LEU A 507 19.07 -11.33 23.68
CA LEU A 507 19.79 -12.58 23.37
C LEU A 507 20.14 -13.50 24.55
N ASP A 508 19.80 -13.14 25.78
CA ASP A 508 20.18 -13.92 26.98
C ASP A 508 19.25 -15.13 27.28
N GLU A 509 18.18 -15.31 26.49
CA GLU A 509 16.98 -16.07 26.91
C GLU A 509 16.77 -17.42 26.17
N VAL A 510 17.81 -18.27 26.14
CA VAL A 510 17.82 -19.57 25.42
C VAL A 510 16.67 -20.53 25.79
N ARG A 511 16.04 -20.37 26.97
CA ARG A 511 14.85 -21.15 27.37
C ARG A 511 13.54 -20.53 26.88
N VAL A 512 13.34 -19.23 27.10
CA VAL A 512 12.14 -18.51 26.65
C VAL A 512 12.02 -18.61 25.13
N LYS A 513 13.13 -18.49 24.39
CA LYS A 513 13.14 -18.69 22.93
C LYS A 513 12.58 -20.04 22.47
N LYS A 514 12.69 -21.12 23.26
CA LYS A 514 12.10 -22.43 22.92
C LYS A 514 10.61 -22.54 23.25
N GLU A 515 10.18 -21.87 24.31
CA GLU A 515 8.77 -21.83 24.69
C GLU A 515 8.00 -20.91 23.71
N GLU A 516 8.59 -19.78 23.32
CA GLU A 516 8.10 -18.93 22.21
C GLU A 516 8.13 -19.66 20.85
N GLU A 517 9.23 -20.33 20.48
CA GLU A 517 9.33 -21.14 19.25
C GLU A 517 8.23 -22.21 19.17
N ALA A 518 7.94 -22.90 20.28
CA ALA A 518 6.82 -23.86 20.36
C ALA A 518 5.44 -23.17 20.21
N HIS A 519 5.27 -21.95 20.71
CA HIS A 519 4.06 -21.16 20.47
C HIS A 519 3.93 -20.72 19.01
N PHE A 520 5.02 -20.31 18.35
CA PHE A 520 5.01 -19.95 16.93
C PHE A 520 4.74 -21.16 16.02
N LEU A 521 5.32 -22.33 16.30
CA LEU A 521 5.03 -23.58 15.57
C LEU A 521 3.56 -23.98 15.68
N ARG A 522 3.00 -24.01 16.91
CA ARG A 522 1.55 -24.27 17.11
C ARG A 522 0.69 -23.23 16.38
N MET A 523 1.08 -21.96 16.41
CA MET A 523 0.34 -20.90 15.74
C MET A 523 0.35 -21.08 14.21
N VAL A 524 1.47 -21.43 13.59
CA VAL A 524 1.51 -21.71 12.14
C VAL A 524 0.67 -22.93 11.77
N SER A 525 0.69 -24.00 12.58
CA SER A 525 -0.20 -25.16 12.38
C SER A 525 -1.70 -24.78 12.45
N ILE A 526 -2.11 -23.93 13.40
CA ILE A 526 -3.49 -23.42 13.46
C ILE A 526 -3.81 -22.50 12.26
N LEU A 527 -2.84 -21.73 11.77
CA LEU A 527 -2.99 -20.85 10.61
C LEU A 527 -3.10 -21.62 9.29
N HIS A 528 -2.40 -22.75 9.14
CA HIS A 528 -2.58 -23.71 8.05
C HIS A 528 -4.04 -24.20 8.00
N ASP A 529 -4.57 -24.68 9.13
CA ASP A 529 -5.92 -25.22 9.20
C ASP A 529 -6.99 -24.14 8.93
N ILE A 530 -6.82 -22.92 9.44
CA ILE A 530 -7.70 -21.77 9.14
C ILE A 530 -7.63 -21.35 7.67
N LEU A 531 -6.44 -21.39 7.05
CA LEU A 531 -6.26 -20.97 5.66
C LEU A 531 -7.00 -21.90 4.67
N ILE A 532 -7.01 -23.20 4.97
CA ILE A 532 -7.65 -24.26 4.18
C ILE A 532 -9.16 -24.35 4.48
N CYS A 533 -9.58 -24.07 5.72
CA CYS A 533 -10.98 -24.18 6.13
C CYS A 533 -11.92 -23.31 5.25
N PRO A 534 -12.93 -23.90 4.57
CA PRO A 534 -13.86 -23.13 3.77
C PRO A 534 -14.80 -22.30 4.64
N THR A 535 -15.20 -21.15 4.12
CA THR A 535 -16.22 -20.25 4.69
C THR A 535 -17.52 -20.32 3.88
N HIS A 536 -18.64 -19.97 4.51
CA HIS A 536 -19.95 -19.84 3.86
C HIS A 536 -19.93 -18.87 2.65
N THR A 537 -19.38 -17.66 2.83
CA THR A 537 -19.24 -16.65 1.76
C THR A 537 -17.79 -16.55 1.24
N LYS A 538 -17.59 -16.13 -0.02
CA LYS A 538 -16.26 -15.94 -0.61
C LYS A 538 -15.56 -14.72 0.00
N GLU A 539 -16.35 -13.73 0.37
CA GLU A 539 -15.98 -12.45 0.95
C GLU A 539 -15.37 -12.67 2.34
N LYS A 540 -16.02 -13.45 3.22
CA LYS A 540 -15.43 -13.88 4.49
C LYS A 540 -14.19 -14.75 4.31
N ARG A 541 -14.10 -15.54 3.23
CA ARG A 541 -12.87 -16.29 2.91
C ARG A 541 -11.71 -15.35 2.67
N GLU A 542 -11.92 -14.29 1.88
CA GLU A 542 -10.87 -13.32 1.61
C GLU A 542 -10.52 -12.50 2.87
N GLU A 543 -11.49 -12.19 3.75
CA GLU A 543 -11.22 -11.51 5.03
C GLU A 543 -10.36 -12.39 5.96
N VAL A 544 -10.74 -13.65 6.18
CA VAL A 544 -9.98 -14.60 7.01
C VAL A 544 -8.59 -14.83 6.42
N GLN A 545 -8.47 -15.12 5.12
CA GLN A 545 -7.18 -15.30 4.45
C GLN A 545 -6.29 -14.06 4.57
N ASN A 546 -6.85 -12.85 4.46
CA ASN A 546 -6.12 -11.59 4.64
C ASN A 546 -5.53 -11.45 6.06
N HIS A 547 -6.30 -11.79 7.10
CA HIS A 547 -5.80 -11.71 8.48
C HIS A 547 -4.83 -12.85 8.84
N THR A 548 -5.02 -14.05 8.30
CA THR A 548 -4.06 -15.16 8.39
C THR A 548 -2.72 -14.79 7.73
N VAL A 549 -2.73 -14.24 6.52
CA VAL A 549 -1.52 -13.78 5.81
C VAL A 549 -0.78 -12.69 6.59
N ASN A 550 -1.50 -11.71 7.14
CA ASN A 550 -0.89 -10.65 7.96
C ASN A 550 -0.23 -11.22 9.23
N LEU A 551 -0.83 -12.23 9.87
CA LEU A 551 -0.20 -12.89 11.02
C LEU A 551 1.02 -13.71 10.60
N LEU A 552 0.97 -14.40 9.46
CA LEU A 552 2.12 -15.16 8.92
C LEU A 552 3.36 -14.28 8.69
N THR A 553 3.23 -13.01 8.28
CA THR A 553 4.42 -12.14 8.09
C THR A 553 5.22 -11.87 9.37
N ASN A 554 4.64 -12.09 10.55
CA ASN A 554 5.33 -11.92 11.83
C ASN A 554 6.10 -13.19 12.27
N MET A 555 5.89 -14.33 11.59
CA MET A 555 6.40 -15.63 12.03
C MET A 555 7.93 -15.80 11.82
N PRO A 556 8.63 -16.50 12.72
CA PRO A 556 10.02 -16.90 12.50
C PRO A 556 10.18 -17.85 11.30
N ALA A 557 11.31 -17.73 10.59
CA ALA A 557 11.63 -18.54 9.40
C ALA A 557 11.55 -20.07 9.63
N VAL A 558 11.86 -20.53 10.84
CA VAL A 558 11.81 -21.96 11.22
C VAL A 558 10.38 -22.50 11.36
N CYS A 559 9.38 -21.64 11.50
CA CYS A 559 8.00 -22.07 11.79
C CYS A 559 7.19 -22.40 10.53
N TYR A 560 7.64 -22.00 9.34
CA TYR A 560 6.92 -22.23 8.08
C TYR A 560 6.84 -23.71 7.66
N ASP A 561 7.57 -24.62 8.31
CA ASP A 561 7.53 -26.06 8.00
C ASP A 561 6.16 -26.65 8.36
N GLU A 562 5.49 -26.09 9.38
CA GLU A 562 4.11 -26.41 9.80
C GLU A 562 3.04 -25.91 8.79
N LEU A 563 3.43 -25.25 7.69
CA LEU A 563 2.54 -25.03 6.52
C LEU A 563 2.53 -26.23 5.54
N LEU A 564 3.36 -27.25 5.77
CA LEU A 564 3.44 -28.45 4.93
C LEU A 564 2.93 -29.66 5.70
N THR A 565 1.97 -30.38 5.11
CA THR A 565 1.54 -31.68 5.61
C THR A 565 2.25 -32.79 4.83
N PRO A 566 3.06 -33.66 5.46
CA PRO A 566 3.71 -34.77 4.76
C PRO A 566 2.67 -35.80 4.31
N LEU A 567 2.70 -36.13 3.02
CA LEU A 567 1.87 -37.18 2.45
C LEU A 567 2.25 -38.51 3.13
N SER A 568 1.25 -39.36 3.38
CA SER A 568 1.47 -40.64 4.05
C SER A 568 1.16 -41.80 3.12
N ASP A 569 2.07 -42.79 3.07
CA ASP A 569 2.11 -43.94 2.14
C ASP A 569 0.92 -44.92 2.21
N GLY A 570 -0.22 -44.49 2.77
CA GLY A 570 -1.44 -45.28 2.92
C GLY A 570 -2.73 -44.54 2.57
N ALA A 571 -2.67 -43.30 2.06
CA ALA A 571 -3.85 -42.51 1.65
C ALA A 571 -4.47 -42.95 0.30
N VAL A 572 -4.41 -44.24 -0.02
CA VAL A 572 -4.92 -44.82 -1.27
C VAL A 572 -6.45 -44.86 -1.25
N GLY A 573 -7.10 -43.75 -1.63
CA GLY A 573 -8.58 -43.68 -1.67
C GLY A 573 -9.25 -42.33 -1.85
N GLY A 574 -8.54 -41.24 -2.15
CA GLY A 574 -9.14 -39.91 -2.32
C GLY A 574 -8.52 -39.11 -3.47
N TYR A 575 -9.19 -39.13 -4.63
CA TYR A 575 -8.96 -38.31 -5.84
C TYR A 575 -7.57 -37.62 -5.94
N ASP A 576 -6.59 -38.31 -6.54
CA ASP A 576 -5.21 -37.86 -6.81
C ASP A 576 -5.12 -36.44 -7.42
N ASN A 577 -5.15 -35.39 -6.60
CA ASN A 577 -5.08 -34.01 -7.06
C ASN A 577 -3.62 -33.57 -7.21
N LYS A 578 -2.94 -34.18 -8.21
CA LYS A 578 -1.48 -34.08 -8.46
C LYS A 578 -0.94 -32.65 -8.59
N ASP A 579 -1.80 -31.68 -8.86
CA ASP A 579 -1.47 -30.25 -8.87
C ASP A 579 -1.03 -29.73 -7.49
N VAL A 580 -1.43 -30.39 -6.41
CA VAL A 580 -1.26 -29.95 -5.01
C VAL A 580 -0.15 -30.75 -4.28
N GLU A 581 0.42 -31.77 -4.92
CA GLU A 581 1.48 -32.61 -4.34
C GLU A 581 2.86 -32.22 -4.87
N TYR A 582 3.86 -32.09 -3.99
CA TYR A 582 5.24 -31.84 -4.41
C TYR A 582 6.26 -32.38 -3.40
N ASP A 583 7.26 -33.14 -3.86
CA ASP A 583 8.40 -33.62 -3.04
C ASP A 583 7.97 -34.43 -1.80
N GLY A 584 6.84 -35.16 -1.89
CA GLY A 584 6.24 -35.92 -0.79
C GLY A 584 5.42 -35.07 0.21
N GLN A 585 5.19 -33.80 -0.08
CA GLN A 585 4.45 -32.85 0.77
C GLN A 585 3.15 -32.38 0.08
N ASN A 586 2.11 -32.14 0.87
CA ASN A 586 0.92 -31.40 0.45
C ASN A 586 1.25 -29.90 0.43
N MET A 587 0.95 -29.23 -0.70
CA MET A 587 1.15 -27.79 -0.93
C MET A 587 -0.14 -26.97 -0.87
N GLU A 588 -1.26 -27.52 -0.39
CA GLU A 588 -2.59 -26.88 -0.42
C GLU A 588 -2.60 -25.47 0.18
N ALA A 589 -2.00 -25.27 1.36
CA ALA A 589 -1.83 -23.95 1.95
C ALA A 589 -1.05 -22.99 1.03
N VAL A 590 0.02 -23.47 0.39
CA VAL A 590 0.86 -22.69 -0.55
C VAL A 590 0.10 -22.34 -1.84
N VAL A 591 -0.74 -23.25 -2.34
CA VAL A 591 -1.64 -22.98 -3.47
C VAL A 591 -2.66 -21.90 -3.09
N ILE A 592 -3.28 -22.00 -1.91
CA ILE A 592 -4.25 -21.00 -1.44
C ILE A 592 -3.61 -19.62 -1.26
N LEU A 593 -2.38 -19.53 -0.75
CA LEU A 593 -1.59 -18.29 -0.71
C LEU A 593 -1.33 -17.73 -2.12
N LEU A 594 -0.99 -18.59 -3.08
CA LEU A 594 -0.70 -18.17 -4.46
C LEU A 594 -1.95 -17.69 -5.19
N ASP A 595 -3.08 -18.39 -5.03
CA ASP A 595 -4.36 -17.96 -5.59
C ASP A 595 -4.89 -16.70 -4.89
N PHE A 596 -4.55 -16.47 -3.61
CA PHE A 596 -4.85 -15.22 -2.91
C PHE A 596 -4.01 -14.06 -3.46
N LEU A 597 -2.74 -14.29 -3.81
CA LEU A 597 -1.93 -13.31 -4.54
C LEU A 597 -2.57 -12.98 -5.91
N ASP A 598 -2.95 -13.97 -6.70
CA ASP A 598 -3.52 -13.74 -8.03
C ASP A 598 -4.87 -12.98 -7.96
N ARG A 599 -5.75 -13.38 -7.02
CA ARG A 599 -7.00 -12.64 -6.69
C ARG A 599 -6.76 -11.19 -6.24
N ARG A 600 -5.57 -10.85 -5.74
CA ARG A 600 -5.19 -9.48 -5.35
C ARG A 600 -4.55 -8.70 -6.51
N LEU A 601 -3.93 -9.37 -7.47
CA LEU A 601 -3.40 -8.78 -8.70
C LEU A 601 -4.51 -8.39 -9.69
N ASP A 602 -5.62 -9.13 -9.70
CA ASP A 602 -6.78 -8.86 -10.57
C ASP A 602 -7.64 -7.65 -10.16
N LYS A 603 -7.39 -7.06 -8.98
CA LYS A 603 -8.17 -5.91 -8.49
C LYS A 603 -7.73 -4.62 -9.19
N PRO A 604 -8.63 -3.63 -9.40
CA PRO A 604 -8.26 -2.38 -10.08
C PRO A 604 -7.20 -1.59 -9.29
N SER A 605 -6.34 -0.89 -10.02
CA SER A 605 -5.04 -0.35 -9.55
C SER A 605 -5.06 0.63 -8.37
N GLY A 606 -6.21 1.21 -8.02
CA GLY A 606 -6.38 1.96 -6.77
C GLY A 606 -6.42 1.10 -5.50
N SER A 607 -6.71 -0.21 -5.63
CA SER A 607 -6.91 -1.15 -4.51
C SER A 607 -5.82 -2.22 -4.36
N ILE A 608 -4.97 -2.40 -5.39
CA ILE A 608 -3.80 -3.29 -5.37
C ILE A 608 -2.80 -2.89 -4.26
N GLN A 609 -2.73 -1.58 -3.97
CA GLN A 609 -1.57 -0.93 -3.38
C GLN A 609 -1.31 -1.32 -1.92
N GLU A 610 -2.36 -1.40 -1.10
CA GLU A 610 -2.27 -1.79 0.32
C GLU A 610 -2.34 -3.31 0.53
N GLY A 611 -2.96 -4.03 -0.41
CA GLY A 611 -3.29 -5.46 -0.25
C GLY A 611 -2.21 -6.46 -0.69
N LEU A 612 -1.22 -6.03 -1.48
CA LEU A 612 -0.11 -6.88 -1.95
C LEU A 612 1.07 -7.05 -0.98
N PRO A 613 1.54 -6.02 -0.24
CA PRO A 613 2.78 -6.15 0.55
C PRO A 613 2.81 -7.31 1.54
N PRO A 614 1.73 -7.63 2.30
CA PRO A 614 1.76 -8.75 3.24
C PRO A 614 1.88 -10.12 2.56
N ILE A 615 1.12 -10.36 1.49
CA ILE A 615 1.17 -11.66 0.78
C ILE A 615 2.51 -11.87 0.07
N LEU A 616 3.07 -10.82 -0.56
CA LEU A 616 4.40 -10.89 -1.16
C LEU A 616 5.48 -11.13 -0.10
N THR A 617 5.39 -10.47 1.06
CA THR A 617 6.33 -10.70 2.18
C THR A 617 6.24 -12.12 2.71
N CYS A 618 5.02 -12.64 2.95
CA CYS A 618 4.79 -14.00 3.39
C CYS A 618 5.38 -15.03 2.40
N LEU A 619 5.10 -14.89 1.11
CA LEU A 619 5.62 -15.78 0.07
C LEU A 619 7.14 -15.68 -0.10
N CYS A 620 7.74 -14.49 0.06
CA CYS A 620 9.18 -14.28 0.11
C CYS A 620 9.83 -15.04 1.29
N GLU A 621 9.30 -14.92 2.50
CA GLU A 621 9.85 -15.62 3.67
C GLU A 621 9.68 -17.14 3.58
N CYS A 622 8.52 -17.62 3.11
CA CYS A 622 8.30 -19.05 2.86
C CYS A 622 9.30 -19.60 1.82
N ALA A 623 9.45 -18.88 0.69
CA ALA A 623 10.37 -19.27 -0.38
C ALA A 623 11.85 -19.11 -0.02
N ARG A 624 12.22 -18.22 0.90
CA ARG A 624 13.59 -18.14 1.41
C ARG A 624 13.89 -19.29 2.37
N SER A 625 12.98 -19.53 3.31
CA SER A 625 13.13 -20.51 4.39
C SER A 625 13.13 -21.96 3.88
N ILE A 626 12.20 -22.34 3.00
CA ILE A 626 11.97 -23.75 2.64
C ILE A 626 12.29 -24.02 1.17
N ARG A 627 13.25 -24.93 0.92
CA ARG A 627 13.69 -25.37 -0.42
C ARG A 627 12.51 -25.85 -1.28
N THR A 628 11.63 -26.63 -0.66
CA THR A 628 10.54 -27.33 -1.34
C THR A 628 9.43 -26.37 -1.77
N ILE A 629 8.98 -25.47 -0.87
CA ILE A 629 8.06 -24.37 -1.21
C ILE A 629 8.65 -23.51 -2.34
N ARG A 630 9.94 -23.16 -2.26
CA ARG A 630 10.61 -22.39 -3.32
C ARG A 630 10.60 -23.10 -4.67
N LYS A 631 10.85 -24.41 -4.73
CA LYS A 631 10.76 -25.18 -5.98
C LYS A 631 9.32 -25.21 -6.51
N PHE A 632 8.32 -25.45 -5.66
CA PHE A 632 6.91 -25.46 -6.05
C PHE A 632 6.44 -24.10 -6.60
N LEU A 633 6.69 -23.01 -5.86
CA LEU A 633 6.40 -21.65 -6.30
C LEU A 633 7.17 -21.28 -7.58
N ARG A 634 8.42 -21.73 -7.73
CA ARG A 634 9.20 -21.53 -8.96
C ARG A 634 8.51 -22.16 -10.17
N LEU A 635 7.98 -23.38 -10.05
CA LEU A 635 7.26 -24.07 -11.12
C LEU A 635 5.91 -23.40 -11.46
N ARG A 636 5.18 -22.90 -10.44
CA ARG A 636 3.87 -22.26 -10.63
C ARG A 636 3.96 -20.82 -11.16
N VAL A 637 4.88 -20.00 -10.63
CA VAL A 637 5.02 -18.58 -11.00
C VAL A 637 5.85 -18.40 -12.27
N LEU A 638 6.91 -19.19 -12.43
CA LEU A 638 7.88 -19.11 -13.52
C LEU A 638 8.09 -20.51 -14.16
N PRO A 639 7.09 -21.07 -14.86
CA PRO A 639 7.26 -22.33 -15.58
C PRO A 639 8.40 -22.23 -16.63
N PRO A 640 9.01 -23.36 -17.05
CA PRO A 640 10.05 -23.38 -18.08
C PRO A 640 9.64 -22.59 -19.34
N LEU A 641 10.58 -21.81 -19.88
CA LEU A 641 10.29 -20.67 -20.75
C LEU A 641 9.93 -21.12 -22.18
N ARG A 642 8.64 -21.36 -22.47
CA ARG A 642 8.17 -21.69 -23.84
C ARG A 642 7.89 -20.45 -24.69
N ASP A 643 7.24 -19.45 -24.11
CA ASP A 643 7.04 -18.16 -24.78
C ASP A 643 8.29 -17.28 -24.60
N VAL A 644 9.02 -17.17 -25.70
CA VAL A 644 10.18 -16.30 -25.91
C VAL A 644 9.88 -15.08 -26.79
N TYR A 645 8.68 -15.00 -27.38
CA TYR A 645 8.35 -13.99 -28.41
C TYR A 645 7.64 -12.77 -27.83
N ASN A 646 6.70 -12.96 -26.89
CA ASN A 646 6.06 -11.84 -26.22
C ASN A 646 6.94 -11.29 -25.09
N ARG A 647 6.80 -10.00 -24.77
CA ARG A 647 7.59 -9.40 -23.69
C ARG A 647 7.19 -9.96 -22.32
N PRO A 648 8.12 -10.03 -21.34
CA PRO A 648 7.83 -10.56 -20.01
C PRO A 648 6.61 -9.94 -19.31
N GLU A 649 6.36 -8.64 -19.48
CA GLU A 649 5.20 -7.92 -18.91
C GLU A 649 3.86 -8.07 -19.68
N GLN A 650 3.87 -8.69 -20.87
CA GLN A 650 2.70 -8.85 -21.75
C GLN A 650 2.04 -10.21 -21.55
N GLY A 651 0.70 -10.23 -21.43
CA GLY A 651 -0.09 -11.44 -21.17
C GLY A 651 -0.64 -11.50 -19.75
N GLU A 652 -1.42 -12.55 -19.44
CA GLU A 652 -2.19 -12.65 -18.18
C GLU A 652 -1.75 -13.82 -17.28
N THR A 653 -0.58 -14.40 -17.52
CA THR A 653 0.02 -15.34 -16.55
C THR A 653 0.55 -14.62 -15.32
N LEU A 654 0.70 -15.33 -14.20
CA LEU A 654 1.26 -14.76 -12.98
C LEU A 654 2.68 -14.18 -13.17
N ARG A 655 3.49 -14.76 -14.08
CA ARG A 655 4.77 -14.16 -14.55
C ARG A 655 4.53 -12.74 -15.07
N ASN A 656 3.56 -12.57 -15.97
CA ASN A 656 3.32 -11.31 -16.65
C ASN A 656 2.75 -10.25 -15.70
N LYS A 657 1.76 -10.63 -14.88
CA LYS A 657 1.17 -9.74 -13.85
C LYS A 657 2.25 -9.21 -12.89
N LEU A 658 3.19 -10.06 -12.47
CA LEU A 658 4.31 -9.67 -11.61
C LEU A 658 5.37 -8.84 -12.37
N CYS A 659 5.76 -9.21 -13.59
CA CYS A 659 6.73 -8.41 -14.38
C CYS A 659 6.23 -6.98 -14.60
N ARG A 660 4.92 -6.80 -14.84
CA ARG A 660 4.23 -5.50 -14.96
C ARG A 660 4.32 -4.63 -13.70
N LEU A 661 4.61 -5.21 -12.52
CA LEU A 661 4.80 -4.47 -11.27
C LEU A 661 6.26 -4.09 -10.99
N LEU A 662 7.24 -4.61 -11.72
CA LEU A 662 8.65 -4.22 -11.59
C LEU A 662 8.89 -2.76 -12.00
N THR A 663 8.05 -2.25 -12.89
CA THR A 663 8.02 -0.84 -13.36
C THR A 663 6.95 -0.01 -12.65
N SER A 664 6.33 -0.53 -11.59
CA SER A 664 5.34 0.21 -10.79
C SER A 664 5.95 1.48 -10.14
N PRO A 665 5.21 2.60 -10.09
CA PRO A 665 5.63 3.79 -9.35
C PRO A 665 5.66 3.58 -7.82
N ILE A 666 5.05 2.51 -7.32
CA ILE A 666 4.97 2.20 -5.89
C ILE A 666 6.21 1.40 -5.47
N THR A 667 7.24 2.10 -4.97
CA THR A 667 8.52 1.52 -4.58
C THR A 667 8.39 0.27 -3.70
N ALA A 668 7.48 0.27 -2.71
CA ALA A 668 7.27 -0.89 -1.83
C ALA A 668 6.82 -2.16 -2.59
N VAL A 669 5.83 -2.03 -3.49
CA VAL A 669 5.34 -3.17 -4.30
C VAL A 669 6.40 -3.60 -5.30
N LYS A 670 7.04 -2.63 -5.99
CA LYS A 670 8.14 -2.86 -6.94
C LYS A 670 9.26 -3.69 -6.31
N LEU A 671 9.73 -3.31 -5.12
CA LEU A 671 10.80 -4.00 -4.42
C LEU A 671 10.38 -5.42 -3.97
N LEU A 672 9.18 -5.58 -3.40
CA LEU A 672 8.71 -6.88 -2.93
C LEU A 672 8.48 -7.88 -4.08
N VAL A 673 7.94 -7.43 -5.22
CA VAL A 673 7.79 -8.29 -6.41
C VAL A 673 9.15 -8.66 -6.99
N ALA A 674 10.07 -7.70 -7.09
CA ALA A 674 11.43 -7.95 -7.59
C ALA A 674 12.20 -8.93 -6.68
N ASP A 675 12.06 -8.80 -5.36
CA ASP A 675 12.62 -9.73 -4.38
C ASP A 675 12.03 -11.14 -4.52
N PHE A 676 10.71 -11.25 -4.66
CA PHE A 676 10.04 -12.54 -4.84
C PHE A 676 10.57 -13.28 -6.06
N LEU A 677 10.61 -12.62 -7.22
CA LEU A 677 11.13 -13.20 -8.47
C LEU A 677 12.63 -13.56 -8.36
N PHE A 678 13.43 -12.75 -7.65
CA PHE A 678 14.85 -13.00 -7.43
C PHE A 678 15.09 -14.22 -6.52
N ILE A 679 14.33 -14.39 -5.44
CA ILE A 679 14.38 -15.57 -4.55
C ILE A 679 14.01 -16.84 -5.32
N LEU A 680 12.94 -16.80 -6.13
CA LEU A 680 12.53 -17.93 -6.98
C LEU A 680 13.62 -18.31 -8.01
N CYS A 681 14.46 -17.36 -8.43
CA CYS A 681 15.63 -17.59 -9.29
C CYS A 681 16.91 -18.05 -8.56
N LYS A 682 16.83 -18.40 -7.26
CA LYS A 682 17.95 -18.67 -6.34
C LYS A 682 18.93 -17.48 -6.22
N GLU A 683 18.41 -16.26 -6.24
CA GLU A 683 19.17 -15.00 -6.23
C GLU A 683 20.24 -14.88 -7.35
N SER A 684 20.05 -15.55 -8.48
CA SER A 684 20.95 -15.48 -9.64
C SER A 684 20.49 -14.41 -10.63
N VAL A 685 21.38 -13.45 -10.93
CA VAL A 685 21.09 -12.33 -11.85
C VAL A 685 20.76 -12.84 -13.26
N ALA A 686 21.56 -13.77 -13.79
CA ALA A 686 21.32 -14.37 -15.10
C ALA A 686 19.96 -15.08 -15.21
N ARG A 687 19.54 -15.80 -14.15
CA ARG A 687 18.22 -16.45 -14.12
C ARG A 687 17.07 -15.45 -13.97
N LEU A 688 17.26 -14.33 -13.29
CA LEU A 688 16.25 -13.26 -13.25
C LEU A 688 16.06 -12.66 -14.64
N ILE A 689 17.14 -12.23 -15.30
CA ILE A 689 17.12 -11.62 -16.64
C ILE A 689 16.41 -12.52 -17.66
N LYS A 690 16.68 -13.84 -17.66
CA LYS A 690 15.99 -14.81 -18.54
C LYS A 690 14.46 -14.77 -18.44
N TYR A 691 13.90 -14.44 -17.27
CA TYR A 691 12.46 -14.51 -17.01
C TYR A 691 11.77 -13.14 -16.97
N THR A 692 12.50 -12.04 -16.77
CA THR A 692 11.95 -10.68 -16.64
C THR A 692 12.42 -9.70 -17.72
N GLY A 693 13.51 -10.00 -18.44
CA GLY A 693 14.29 -8.99 -19.15
C GLY A 693 15.12 -8.10 -18.21
N TYR A 694 16.26 -7.60 -18.68
CA TYR A 694 17.14 -6.74 -17.90
C TYR A 694 16.52 -5.35 -17.66
N GLY A 695 15.76 -4.80 -18.62
CA GLY A 695 15.10 -3.50 -18.45
C GLY A 695 14.14 -3.47 -17.25
N ASN A 696 13.33 -4.51 -17.09
CA ASN A 696 12.45 -4.65 -15.92
C ASN A 696 13.24 -4.96 -14.62
N ALA A 697 14.35 -5.70 -14.71
CA ALA A 697 15.17 -6.08 -13.56
C ALA A 697 16.14 -4.97 -13.06
N ALA A 698 16.53 -4.03 -13.92
CA ALA A 698 17.62 -3.08 -13.67
C ALA A 698 17.42 -2.28 -12.37
N GLY A 699 16.19 -1.89 -12.05
CA GLY A 699 15.87 -1.19 -10.80
C GLY A 699 16.15 -2.00 -9.53
N LEU A 700 16.08 -3.33 -9.57
CA LEU A 700 16.50 -4.20 -8.47
C LEU A 700 18.02 -4.37 -8.46
N LEU A 701 18.61 -4.61 -9.62
CA LEU A 701 20.04 -4.88 -9.77
C LEU A 701 20.88 -3.66 -9.34
N ALA A 702 20.44 -2.44 -9.68
CA ALA A 702 21.04 -1.20 -9.20
C ALA A 702 20.96 -1.09 -7.67
N ASN A 703 19.77 -1.25 -7.09
CA ASN A 703 19.54 -1.17 -5.65
C ASN A 703 20.29 -2.24 -4.82
N ARG A 704 20.74 -3.33 -5.45
CA ARG A 704 21.57 -4.38 -4.83
C ARG A 704 23.06 -4.32 -5.18
N GLY A 705 23.49 -3.41 -6.07
CA GLY A 705 24.87 -3.38 -6.58
C GLY A 705 25.23 -4.55 -7.49
N LEU A 706 24.23 -5.24 -8.06
CA LEU A 706 24.36 -6.45 -8.89
C LEU A 706 24.26 -6.17 -10.40
N MET A 707 24.50 -4.93 -10.83
CA MET A 707 24.46 -4.52 -12.24
C MET A 707 25.52 -5.22 -13.09
N LEU A 708 26.68 -5.56 -12.50
CA LEU A 708 27.75 -6.34 -13.13
C LEU A 708 27.53 -7.86 -13.06
N GLY A 709 26.31 -8.30 -12.71
CA GLY A 709 25.96 -9.72 -12.58
C GLY A 709 26.23 -10.31 -11.19
N GLY A 710 26.47 -11.62 -11.15
CA GLY A 710 26.73 -12.37 -9.92
C GLY A 710 25.49 -13.05 -9.31
N GLN A 711 25.56 -13.28 -8.00
CA GLN A 711 24.53 -13.95 -7.20
C GLN A 711 24.35 -13.20 -5.85
N GLY A 712 23.13 -13.23 -5.29
CA GLY A 712 22.84 -12.67 -3.97
C GLY A 712 23.44 -13.47 -2.81
N LYS A 713 23.12 -13.05 -1.59
CA LYS A 713 23.75 -13.54 -0.34
C LYS A 713 23.10 -14.82 0.22
N GLY A 714 22.01 -15.31 -0.37
CA GLY A 714 21.32 -16.52 0.11
C GLY A 714 22.08 -17.83 -0.13
N ASN A 715 21.95 -18.77 0.80
CA ASN A 715 22.57 -20.09 0.73
C ASN A 715 21.74 -21.04 -0.17
N TYR A 716 22.21 -21.29 -1.40
CA TYR A 716 21.52 -22.15 -2.36
C TYR A 716 22.41 -23.29 -2.85
N SER A 717 21.85 -24.51 -2.94
CA SER A 717 22.53 -25.65 -3.60
C SER A 717 22.87 -25.31 -5.06
N SER A 718 24.11 -25.64 -5.43
CA SER A 718 24.69 -25.49 -6.77
C SER A 718 24.02 -26.37 -7.83
N GLU A 719 23.28 -27.41 -7.44
CA GLU A 719 22.47 -28.26 -8.32
C GLU A 719 21.51 -27.42 -9.17
N SER A 720 21.90 -27.12 -10.41
CA SER A 720 21.02 -26.51 -11.40
C SER A 720 20.16 -27.59 -12.04
N ASP A 721 18.89 -27.67 -11.63
CA ASP A 721 17.85 -28.16 -12.52
C ASP A 721 17.92 -27.28 -13.80
N ASP A 722 18.26 -27.87 -14.94
CA ASP A 722 18.27 -27.13 -16.20
C ASP A 722 16.82 -26.72 -16.55
N SER A 723 16.64 -25.46 -16.94
CA SER A 723 15.34 -24.87 -17.26
C SER A 723 15.27 -24.37 -18.70
N ASP A 724 16.27 -24.72 -19.51
CA ASP A 724 16.39 -24.35 -20.92
C ASP A 724 15.60 -25.37 -21.76
N THR A 725 14.34 -25.00 -22.01
CA THR A 725 13.43 -25.56 -23.03
C THR A 725 14.09 -25.59 -24.41
N GLU A 726 13.62 -26.45 -25.31
CA GLU A 726 14.17 -26.53 -26.67
C GLU A 726 13.95 -25.20 -27.41
N GLU A 727 12.73 -24.65 -27.27
CA GLU A 727 12.31 -23.35 -27.81
C GLU A 727 13.22 -22.21 -27.31
N TYR A 728 13.70 -22.28 -26.05
CA TYR A 728 14.63 -21.29 -25.51
C TYR A 728 16.07 -21.52 -26.01
N ARG A 729 16.51 -22.77 -26.21
CA ARG A 729 17.85 -23.07 -26.74
C ARG A 729 18.00 -22.67 -28.20
N GLU A 730 16.99 -22.88 -29.03
CA GLU A 730 16.96 -22.44 -30.43
C GLU A 730 16.92 -20.89 -30.58
N ALA A 731 16.25 -20.21 -29.64
CA ALA A 731 16.08 -18.76 -29.67
C ALA A 731 17.18 -17.99 -28.91
N ARG A 732 17.97 -18.65 -28.05
CA ARG A 732 18.88 -18.03 -27.06
C ARG A 732 19.73 -16.89 -27.62
N ASP A 733 20.38 -17.11 -28.75
CA ASP A 733 21.33 -16.16 -29.35
C ASP A 733 20.63 -15.00 -30.08
N ARG A 734 19.29 -15.02 -30.15
CA ARG A 734 18.40 -14.03 -30.80
C ARG A 734 17.42 -13.38 -29.81
N ILE A 735 17.53 -13.67 -28.51
CA ILE A 735 16.78 -12.99 -27.45
C ILE A 735 17.54 -11.73 -27.02
N ASN A 736 16.91 -10.56 -27.15
CA ASN A 736 17.48 -9.31 -26.67
C ASN A 736 17.47 -9.30 -25.12
N PRO A 737 18.63 -9.25 -24.43
CA PRO A 737 18.66 -9.34 -22.95
C PRO A 737 17.98 -8.17 -22.25
N VAL A 738 17.89 -7.00 -22.89
CA VAL A 738 17.23 -5.80 -22.33
C VAL A 738 15.72 -5.99 -22.29
N ILE A 739 15.13 -6.47 -23.39
CA ILE A 739 13.67 -6.64 -23.54
C ILE A 739 13.20 -7.98 -22.94
N GLY A 740 14.06 -9.01 -22.93
CA GLY A 740 13.70 -10.34 -22.44
C GLY A 740 12.86 -11.18 -23.41
N CYS A 741 12.80 -10.80 -24.69
CA CYS A 741 12.14 -11.54 -25.76
C CYS A 741 13.03 -11.62 -27.01
N TYR A 742 12.64 -12.48 -27.95
CA TYR A 742 13.16 -12.57 -29.30
C TYR A 742 13.01 -11.21 -30.01
N GLU A 743 14.05 -10.79 -30.71
CA GLU A 743 14.01 -9.67 -31.65
C GLU A 743 14.34 -10.24 -33.04
N GLU A 744 13.54 -9.91 -34.05
CA GLU A 744 13.88 -10.30 -35.42
C GLU A 744 15.23 -9.67 -35.81
N PRO A 745 16.13 -10.41 -36.50
CA PRO A 745 17.39 -9.84 -36.97
C PRO A 745 17.11 -8.58 -37.79
N ARG A 746 17.55 -7.43 -37.28
CA ARG A 746 17.38 -6.15 -37.97
C ARG A 746 18.05 -6.27 -39.33
N LEU A 747 17.32 -5.91 -40.38
CA LEU A 747 17.89 -5.74 -41.72
C LEU A 747 19.11 -4.81 -41.61
N ASP A 748 20.19 -5.12 -42.35
CA ASP A 748 21.41 -4.32 -42.33
C ASP A 748 21.05 -2.83 -42.50
N PRO A 749 21.44 -1.92 -41.58
CA PRO A 749 21.15 -0.49 -41.73
C PRO A 749 21.68 0.09 -43.06
N MET A 750 22.72 -0.53 -43.60
CA MET A 750 23.37 -0.22 -44.88
C MET A 750 22.63 -0.81 -46.11
N ALA A 751 21.51 -1.50 -45.94
CA ALA A 751 20.71 -2.08 -47.03
C ALA A 751 19.82 -1.00 -47.69
N GLY A 752 20.19 -0.57 -48.90
CA GLY A 752 19.50 0.48 -49.66
C GLY A 752 20.22 1.82 -49.73
N MET A 753 21.27 2.02 -48.91
CA MET A 753 22.17 3.18 -49.02
C MET A 753 23.14 3.06 -50.21
N SER A 754 23.47 4.17 -50.86
CA SER A 754 24.57 4.25 -51.83
C SER A 754 25.93 4.18 -51.12
N GLU A 755 27.00 3.79 -51.83
CA GLU A 755 28.34 3.69 -51.23
C GLU A 755 28.81 5.03 -50.64
N GLU A 756 28.53 6.16 -51.31
CA GLU A 756 28.78 7.52 -50.80
C GLU A 756 28.09 7.81 -49.46
N GLN A 757 26.85 7.32 -49.26
CA GLN A 757 26.13 7.45 -47.99
C GLN A 757 26.79 6.60 -46.89
N LYS A 758 27.24 5.38 -47.22
CA LYS A 758 27.94 4.49 -46.28
C LYS A 758 29.27 5.08 -45.83
N GLU A 759 30.03 5.68 -46.76
CA GLU A 759 31.27 6.40 -46.44
C GLU A 759 30.99 7.63 -45.56
N TYR A 760 29.94 8.41 -45.87
CA TYR A 760 29.56 9.57 -45.08
C TYR A 760 29.16 9.21 -43.64
N GLU A 761 28.33 8.18 -43.45
CA GLU A 761 27.95 7.69 -42.12
C GLU A 761 29.14 7.05 -41.37
N ALA A 762 30.02 6.32 -42.06
CA ALA A 762 31.25 5.79 -41.46
C ALA A 762 32.18 6.93 -40.98
N ILE A 763 32.28 8.02 -41.74
CA ILE A 763 33.03 9.22 -41.34
C ILE A 763 32.36 9.90 -40.13
N GLN A 764 31.03 10.00 -40.08
CA GLN A 764 30.33 10.51 -38.89
C GLN A 764 30.59 9.62 -37.66
N LEU A 765 30.52 8.29 -37.80
CA LEU A 765 30.75 7.35 -36.72
C LEU A 765 32.19 7.43 -36.19
N VAL A 766 33.19 7.49 -37.07
CA VAL A 766 34.60 7.70 -36.67
C VAL A 766 34.78 9.01 -35.92
N ASN A 767 34.18 10.11 -36.39
CA ASN A 767 34.21 11.40 -35.69
C ASN A 767 33.48 11.35 -34.33
N LEU A 768 32.46 10.50 -34.16
CA LEU A 768 31.77 10.32 -32.88
C LEU A 768 32.61 9.49 -31.90
N MET A 769 33.25 8.41 -32.36
CA MET A 769 34.16 7.60 -31.54
C MET A 769 35.40 8.39 -31.11
N ASP A 770 35.97 9.21 -32.00
CA ASP A 770 37.08 10.13 -31.69
C ASP A 770 36.69 11.17 -30.61
N LYS A 771 35.49 11.76 -30.71
CA LYS A 771 34.94 12.64 -29.65
C LYS A 771 34.79 11.91 -28.31
N LEU A 772 34.19 10.72 -28.30
CA LEU A 772 33.95 9.94 -27.08
C LEU A 772 35.25 9.46 -26.43
N SER A 773 36.27 9.17 -27.23
CA SER A 773 37.59 8.77 -26.74
C SER A 773 38.39 9.96 -26.19
N ARG A 774 38.41 11.10 -26.89
CA ARG A 774 39.01 12.35 -26.38
C ARG A 774 38.29 12.90 -25.15
N GLY A 775 36.99 12.63 -25.02
CA GLY A 775 36.19 12.92 -23.83
C GLY A 775 36.40 11.94 -22.66
N GLY A 776 37.28 10.93 -22.81
CA GLY A 776 37.59 9.95 -21.76
C GLY A 776 36.47 8.95 -21.45
N MET A 777 35.36 8.96 -22.21
CA MET A 777 34.23 8.04 -21.98
C MET A 777 34.48 6.64 -22.53
N ILE A 778 35.33 6.50 -23.56
CA ILE A 778 35.66 5.21 -24.19
C ILE A 778 37.17 5.12 -24.42
N GLN A 779 37.83 4.19 -23.72
CA GLN A 779 39.21 3.81 -23.99
C GLN A 779 39.24 2.73 -25.09
N PRO A 780 40.00 2.90 -26.19
CA PRO A 780 40.28 1.82 -27.13
C PRO A 780 41.04 0.69 -26.44
N MET A 781 40.75 -0.57 -26.77
CA MET A 781 41.44 -1.72 -26.21
C MET A 781 41.74 -2.76 -27.30
N ARG A 782 42.92 -3.38 -27.24
CA ARG A 782 43.29 -4.55 -28.05
C ARG A 782 43.20 -5.82 -27.21
N VAL A 783 42.92 -6.96 -27.84
CA VAL A 783 43.05 -8.26 -27.19
C VAL A 783 44.52 -8.67 -27.21
N GLY A 784 45.07 -9.09 -26.06
CA GLY A 784 46.42 -9.62 -25.95
C GLY A 784 46.52 -11.11 -26.28
N GLU A 785 47.74 -11.63 -26.32
CA GLU A 785 48.03 -13.07 -26.54
C GLU A 785 47.46 -13.99 -25.43
N ASP A 786 46.99 -13.42 -24.32
CA ASP A 786 46.36 -14.10 -23.18
C ASP A 786 44.82 -13.94 -23.14
N GLU A 787 44.23 -13.55 -24.28
CA GLU A 787 42.82 -13.25 -24.54
C GLU A 787 42.23 -12.07 -23.72
N LYS A 788 43.04 -11.29 -23.01
CA LYS A 788 42.53 -10.15 -22.20
C LYS A 788 42.60 -8.81 -22.94
N PRO A 789 41.67 -7.88 -22.65
CA PRO A 789 41.71 -6.53 -23.21
C PRO A 789 42.77 -5.67 -22.51
N TYR A 790 43.68 -5.09 -23.30
CA TYR A 790 44.67 -4.10 -22.88
C TYR A 790 44.34 -2.73 -23.47
N PRO A 791 44.47 -1.63 -22.70
CA PRO A 791 44.24 -0.28 -23.23
C PRO A 791 45.23 0.06 -24.34
N VAL A 792 44.76 0.87 -25.28
CA VAL A 792 45.49 1.36 -26.47
C VAL A 792 45.36 2.88 -26.50
N GLU A 793 46.44 3.60 -26.78
CA GLU A 793 46.45 5.06 -26.79
C GLU A 793 45.95 5.64 -28.12
N HIS A 794 46.23 4.98 -29.25
CA HIS A 794 45.78 5.44 -30.56
C HIS A 794 45.15 4.33 -31.42
N ILE A 795 44.02 4.63 -32.07
CA ILE A 795 43.21 3.66 -32.85
C ILE A 795 44.02 2.96 -33.96
N LEU A 796 45.07 3.60 -34.50
CA LEU A 796 45.95 3.00 -35.51
C LEU A 796 46.76 1.80 -34.99
N GLU A 797 47.02 1.70 -33.68
CA GLU A 797 47.73 0.55 -33.11
C GLU A 797 46.92 -0.74 -33.25
N MET A 798 45.58 -0.65 -33.29
CA MET A 798 44.69 -1.80 -33.55
C MET A 798 44.74 -2.29 -35.01
N ARG A 799 45.37 -1.55 -35.94
CA ARG A 799 45.58 -2.01 -37.34
C ARG A 799 46.84 -2.87 -37.51
N GLY A 800 47.72 -2.96 -36.52
CA GLY A 800 49.02 -3.66 -36.65
C GLY A 800 48.89 -5.12 -37.08
N ASP A 801 47.95 -5.86 -36.49
CA ASP A 801 47.82 -7.30 -36.70
C ASP A 801 47.00 -7.65 -37.97
N VAL A 802 46.18 -6.72 -38.47
CA VAL A 802 45.45 -6.87 -39.75
C VAL A 802 46.43 -6.93 -40.94
N ALA A 803 47.64 -6.39 -40.81
CA ALA A 803 48.69 -6.50 -41.82
C ALA A 803 49.37 -7.88 -41.83
N LYS A 804 49.58 -8.51 -40.65
CA LYS A 804 50.16 -9.86 -40.56
C LYS A 804 49.25 -10.93 -41.15
N ASN A 805 47.96 -10.89 -40.86
CA ASN A 805 47.00 -11.88 -41.37
C ASN A 805 46.72 -11.77 -42.88
N ARG A 806 47.50 -10.96 -43.63
CA ARG A 806 47.55 -10.92 -45.09
C ARG A 806 48.88 -11.37 -45.70
N SER A 807 50.00 -11.40 -44.96
CA SER A 807 51.25 -11.98 -45.48
C SER A 807 51.16 -13.50 -45.59
N ASP A 808 50.46 -14.12 -44.65
CA ASP A 808 50.47 -15.58 -44.46
C ASP A 808 49.46 -16.30 -45.37
N SER A 809 48.90 -15.58 -46.35
CA SER A 809 48.00 -16.09 -47.40
C SER A 809 48.54 -15.94 -48.83
N GLU A 810 49.76 -15.43 -49.01
CA GLU A 810 50.44 -15.31 -50.32
C GLU A 810 51.85 -15.95 -50.31
N SER A 811 51.95 -17.20 -49.82
CA SER A 811 53.14 -18.04 -50.00
C SER A 811 52.78 -19.54 -50.07
N ASP A 812 53.11 -20.18 -51.19
CA ASP A 812 53.24 -21.64 -51.33
C ASP A 812 54.54 -22.16 -50.65
#